data_AF-A0AAF0IXR4-F1
#
_entry.id   AF-A0AAF0IXR4-F1
#
_cell.length_a   1.000
_cell.length_b   1.000
_cell.length_c   1.000
_cell.angle_alpha   90.00
_cell.angle_beta   90.00
_cell.angle_gamma   90.00
#
_symmetry.space_group_name_H-M   'P 1'
#
loop_
_entity.id
_entity.type
_entity.pdbx_description
1 polymer ?
#
loop_
_entity_poly.entity_id
_entity_poly.type
_entity_poly.pdbx_seq_one_letter_code
_entity_poly.pdbx_strand_id
1 'polypeptide(L)'
;MSSRGAPAAAPLVQTPIQLAVHSHAKDAHDTLLCSTRTSSTARSHVALGDVVRMRSSGVRRRRGLVASVEQGVAIVLMDVQTQTPVHTYTLAPSDRVCTPPLVVERGAGDAQTRTTLVGYARGAHTALCARTERLDARGRAVPGAATETRTWDVRGAVEGLFALPTGELLAVRPDAIVLLADPLEDGAAELAEAPGAFSMRYDTQLVHGAEARAVSDAPSALVLVTGGAHGVETACIGVHADAPRLRAVHGAVHAARPADVASAAWTHGTLAVLERRGALVSAHTRVAHGAVHASDTRAVELAPLRGAAARLVFLSASHLLLLALPTSDERRERAAALVWDVELDTVLAQAEWSLGASPAHGASVAAARVSDAHVALLVDTPHRDVVRSSVLALPVSVPPTGLLVHALHAAAPTAAWRGAAAAPARAPALGEAHDALLARAAQAPPAERAATLDALFAAFVREESERLRAAANVKASRKAPKPALPTPFVQALLALALPAPERGQPPRHAPHTLRYLLERGVVSAAMVPDDALVPRLRATRDWSVLALVLRHVPDLAEAHAIAIVRDALAARHDAAAPGVARVLQHVLAPPPFSKPAVRMALRTHIADNDEVLILLDVVRVWLDAQLHAPLAGAREARGADGVRTVPRTAITYRTSDVRAPPLDAVASFGEDVLDTYFPQLLADPATHACLAEVTRALTQAAADVQTLARLGAPLDAFARADKGRGAARPDAKSRRLALHEASLLVPLYSRDTLDV
;
A
#
# COMPACT_ATOMS: atom_id res chain seq x y z
N MET A 1 4.62 3.81 -29.92
CA MET A 1 3.93 4.57 -28.86
C MET A 1 3.30 3.56 -27.91
N SER A 2 3.94 3.34 -26.77
CA SER A 2 3.46 2.43 -25.72
C SER A 2 2.20 2.99 -25.07
N SER A 3 1.18 2.16 -24.89
CA SER A 3 -0.02 2.50 -24.12
C SER A 3 0.40 2.94 -22.71
N ARG A 4 0.05 4.17 -22.34
CA ARG A 4 0.13 4.62 -20.94
C ARG A 4 -0.98 3.89 -20.18
N GLY A 5 -0.63 2.76 -19.57
CA GLY A 5 -1.50 2.08 -18.62
C GLY A 5 -1.85 3.02 -17.46
N ALA A 6 -3.06 2.88 -16.94
CA ALA A 6 -3.52 3.61 -15.75
C ALA A 6 -2.46 3.51 -14.63
N PRO A 7 -2.26 4.59 -13.84
CA PRO A 7 -1.33 4.53 -12.71
C PRO A 7 -1.73 3.38 -11.78
N ALA A 8 -0.80 2.47 -11.53
CA ALA A 8 -1.03 1.34 -10.61
C ALA A 8 -1.38 1.88 -9.22
N ALA A 9 -2.40 1.29 -8.60
CA ALA A 9 -2.87 1.69 -7.28
C ALA A 9 -1.75 1.52 -6.23
N ALA A 10 -1.65 2.48 -5.31
CA ALA A 10 -0.67 2.44 -4.24
C ALA A 10 -0.91 1.22 -3.31
N PRO A 11 0.16 0.61 -2.78
CA PRO A 11 0.06 -0.41 -1.75
C PRO A 11 -0.76 0.10 -0.55
N LEU A 12 -1.66 -0.73 -0.04
CA LEU A 12 -2.53 -0.40 1.07
C LEU A 12 -2.59 -1.58 2.05
N VAL A 13 -2.55 -1.26 3.34
CA VAL A 13 -2.94 -2.17 4.42
C VAL A 13 -3.89 -1.39 5.34
N GLN A 14 -4.99 -2.02 5.74
CA GLN A 14 -5.98 -1.42 6.63
C GLN A 14 -5.97 -2.12 7.98
N THR A 15 -6.65 -1.53 8.98
CA THR A 15 -6.85 -2.20 10.27
C THR A 15 -7.66 -3.48 10.08
N PRO A 16 -7.33 -4.56 10.78
CA PRO A 16 -8.00 -5.83 10.62
C PRO A 16 -9.45 -5.79 11.14
N ILE A 17 -10.30 -6.58 10.50
CA ILE A 17 -11.69 -6.78 10.85
C ILE A 17 -11.82 -8.06 11.67
N GLN A 18 -12.45 -7.98 12.83
CA GLN A 18 -12.61 -9.13 13.70
C GLN A 18 -13.72 -10.06 13.17
N LEU A 19 -13.37 -11.32 12.90
CA LEU A 19 -14.30 -12.34 12.41
C LEU A 19 -14.88 -13.17 13.55
N ALA A 20 -14.02 -13.66 14.45
CA ALA A 20 -14.41 -14.47 15.60
C ALA A 20 -13.45 -14.26 16.77
N VAL A 21 -13.94 -14.46 18.00
CA VAL A 21 -13.14 -14.42 19.22
C VAL A 21 -13.57 -15.56 20.12
N HIS A 22 -12.57 -16.28 20.62
CA HIS A 22 -12.72 -17.41 21.50
C HIS A 22 -11.88 -17.17 22.76
N SER A 23 -12.39 -17.59 23.91
CA SER A 23 -11.67 -17.56 25.18
C SER A 23 -11.63 -18.97 25.75
N HIS A 24 -10.46 -19.41 26.19
CA HIS A 24 -10.27 -20.76 26.71
C HIS A 24 -9.43 -20.75 27.99
N ALA A 25 -9.79 -21.57 28.98
CA ALA A 25 -8.98 -21.75 30.19
C ALA A 25 -7.70 -22.54 29.86
N LYS A 26 -6.59 -22.28 30.54
CA LYS A 26 -5.37 -23.09 30.38
C LYS A 26 -5.53 -24.46 31.05
N ASP A 27 -6.17 -25.41 30.37
CA ASP A 27 -6.23 -26.81 30.82
C ASP A 27 -5.14 -27.67 30.17
N ALA A 28 -4.57 -28.60 30.93
CA ALA A 28 -3.44 -29.45 30.50
C ALA A 28 -3.82 -30.58 29.51
N HIS A 29 -5.09 -30.65 29.10
CA HIS A 29 -5.63 -31.78 28.31
C HIS A 29 -6.10 -31.39 26.90
N ASP A 30 -5.91 -30.13 26.50
CA ASP A 30 -6.33 -29.66 25.18
C ASP A 30 -5.30 -29.91 24.09
N THR A 31 -5.82 -30.28 22.92
CA THR A 31 -4.98 -30.48 21.73
C THR A 31 -4.73 -29.14 21.06
N LEU A 32 -3.49 -28.65 21.16
CA LEU A 32 -3.07 -27.45 20.44
C LEU A 32 -2.77 -27.80 18.97
N LEU A 33 -3.38 -27.06 18.06
CA LEU A 33 -3.32 -27.26 16.62
C LEU A 33 -2.33 -26.30 15.97
N CYS A 34 -1.73 -26.75 14.86
CA CYS A 34 -0.98 -25.87 13.96
C CYS A 34 -1.90 -25.42 12.82
N SER A 35 -1.79 -24.17 12.37
CA SER A 35 -2.45 -23.76 11.12
C SER A 35 -1.63 -24.25 9.90
N THR A 36 -2.29 -24.48 8.76
CA THR A 36 -1.69 -25.19 7.60
C THR A 36 -0.39 -24.59 7.09
N ARG A 37 -0.23 -23.25 7.18
CA ARG A 37 0.93 -22.50 6.69
C ARG A 37 1.60 -21.68 7.78
N THR A 38 1.62 -22.17 9.01
CA THR A 38 2.20 -21.44 10.15
C THR A 38 3.27 -22.25 10.83
N SER A 39 4.00 -21.59 11.73
CA SER A 39 5.04 -22.24 12.49
C SER A 39 4.47 -23.37 13.34
N SER A 40 5.11 -24.55 13.36
CA SER A 40 4.73 -25.66 14.25
C SER A 40 4.97 -25.32 15.73
N THR A 41 5.72 -24.25 16.00
CA THR A 41 5.94 -23.69 17.34
C THR A 41 4.83 -22.73 17.80
N ALA A 42 3.96 -22.29 16.90
CA ALA A 42 2.82 -21.41 17.19
C ALA A 42 1.53 -22.23 17.14
N ARG A 43 1.26 -22.97 18.22
CA ARG A 43 0.07 -23.82 18.33
C ARG A 43 -1.05 -23.12 19.11
N SER A 44 -2.29 -23.35 18.71
CA SER A 44 -3.47 -22.69 19.27
C SER A 44 -4.65 -23.65 19.37
N HIS A 45 -5.64 -23.31 20.20
CA HIS A 45 -6.93 -24.03 20.25
C HIS A 45 -7.78 -23.78 19.01
N VAL A 46 -7.40 -22.79 18.20
CA VAL A 46 -7.98 -22.48 16.90
C VAL A 46 -6.93 -22.73 15.83
N ALA A 47 -7.31 -23.27 14.68
CA ALA A 47 -6.39 -23.41 13.55
C ALA A 47 -7.02 -22.97 12.25
N LEU A 48 -6.24 -22.25 11.45
CA LEU A 48 -6.60 -21.84 10.10
C LEU A 48 -6.19 -22.92 9.09
N GLY A 49 -7.17 -23.31 8.30
CA GLY A 49 -7.08 -24.27 7.20
C GLY A 49 -7.02 -23.62 5.83
N ASP A 50 -6.79 -24.45 4.82
CA ASP A 50 -6.79 -24.05 3.41
C ASP A 50 -8.10 -24.47 2.73
N VAL A 51 -8.62 -23.60 1.85
CA VAL A 51 -9.76 -23.88 0.97
C VAL A 51 -9.25 -23.83 -0.46
N VAL A 52 -9.30 -24.95 -1.16
CA VAL A 52 -8.73 -25.11 -2.50
C VAL A 52 -9.77 -25.61 -3.49
N ARG A 53 -9.59 -25.24 -4.76
CA ARG A 53 -10.37 -25.73 -5.88
C ARG A 53 -9.44 -26.47 -6.82
N MET A 54 -9.77 -27.74 -7.07
CA MET A 54 -9.06 -28.55 -8.04
C MET A 54 -9.59 -28.31 -9.44
N ARG A 55 -8.67 -28.22 -10.40
CA ARG A 55 -8.96 -28.16 -11.84
C ARG A 55 -7.93 -29.02 -12.57
N SER A 56 -8.21 -29.38 -13.81
CA SER A 56 -7.26 -30.07 -14.70
C SER A 56 -5.93 -29.31 -14.86
N SER A 57 -5.94 -27.99 -14.68
CA SER A 57 -4.75 -27.13 -14.76
C SER A 57 -3.98 -26.96 -13.43
N GLY A 58 -4.44 -27.59 -12.34
CA GLY A 58 -3.79 -27.52 -11.03
C GLY A 58 -4.74 -27.25 -9.86
N VAL A 59 -4.17 -27.18 -8.66
CA VAL A 59 -4.88 -26.78 -7.43
C VAL A 59 -4.70 -25.28 -7.27
N ARG A 60 -5.82 -24.56 -7.07
CA ARG A 60 -5.78 -23.12 -6.77
C ARG A 60 -6.57 -22.84 -5.51
N ARG A 61 -6.04 -22.00 -4.63
CA ARG A 61 -6.77 -21.54 -3.44
C ARG A 61 -8.08 -20.85 -3.86
N ARG A 62 -9.17 -21.15 -3.16
CA ARG A 62 -10.46 -20.49 -3.35
C ARG A 62 -10.39 -19.11 -2.70
N ARG A 63 -10.35 -18.07 -3.54
CA ARG A 63 -10.25 -16.67 -3.10
C ARG A 63 -11.43 -16.32 -2.19
N GLY A 64 -11.13 -15.68 -1.07
CA GLY A 64 -12.15 -15.14 -0.15
C GLY A 64 -12.64 -16.12 0.91
N LEU A 65 -12.34 -17.42 0.80
CA LEU A 65 -12.78 -18.41 1.80
C LEU A 65 -11.62 -18.86 2.70
N VAL A 66 -11.93 -19.02 3.99
CA VAL A 66 -11.03 -19.64 4.97
C VAL A 66 -11.80 -20.67 5.77
N ALA A 67 -11.16 -21.79 6.10
CA ALA A 67 -11.70 -22.77 7.03
C ALA A 67 -10.99 -22.61 8.38
N SER A 68 -11.71 -22.63 9.48
CA SER A 68 -11.18 -22.62 10.85
C SER A 68 -11.68 -23.84 11.60
N VAL A 69 -10.84 -24.43 12.45
CA VAL A 69 -11.31 -25.28 13.55
C VAL A 69 -11.38 -24.39 14.79
N GLU A 70 -12.56 -24.27 15.39
CA GLU A 70 -12.84 -23.40 16.51
C GLU A 70 -12.97 -24.23 17.79
N GLN A 71 -11.95 -24.17 18.65
CA GLN A 71 -11.88 -24.82 19.97
C GLN A 71 -12.11 -26.34 19.96
N GLY A 72 -11.87 -27.01 18.82
CA GLY A 72 -12.20 -28.43 18.67
C GLY A 72 -13.71 -28.74 18.71
N VAL A 73 -14.58 -27.72 18.70
CA VAL A 73 -16.04 -27.88 18.77
C VAL A 73 -16.67 -27.80 17.39
N ALA A 74 -16.12 -26.97 16.50
CA ALA A 74 -16.66 -26.81 15.16
C ALA A 74 -15.59 -26.58 14.10
N ILE A 75 -15.91 -26.96 12.88
CA ILE A 75 -15.20 -26.53 11.67
C ILE A 75 -16.08 -25.49 11.00
N VAL A 76 -15.58 -24.27 10.85
CA VAL A 76 -16.31 -23.16 10.23
C VAL A 76 -15.65 -22.81 8.90
N LEU A 77 -16.42 -22.83 7.82
CA LEU A 77 -16.03 -22.28 6.53
C LEU A 77 -16.58 -20.86 6.45
N MET A 78 -15.72 -19.86 6.41
CA MET A 78 -16.10 -18.45 6.43
C MET A 78 -15.71 -17.74 5.13
N ASP A 79 -16.62 -16.90 4.64
CA ASP A 79 -16.32 -15.92 3.61
C ASP A 79 -15.78 -14.65 4.27
N VAL A 80 -14.52 -14.35 4.00
CA VAL A 80 -13.77 -13.24 4.60
C VAL A 80 -14.22 -11.88 4.04
N GLN A 81 -14.79 -11.86 2.83
CA GLN A 81 -15.26 -10.62 2.21
C GLN A 81 -16.61 -10.19 2.79
N THR A 82 -17.54 -11.13 2.94
CA THR A 82 -18.87 -10.86 3.51
C THR A 82 -18.90 -11.02 5.03
N GLN A 83 -17.86 -11.60 5.63
CA GLN A 83 -17.76 -11.90 7.07
C GLN A 83 -18.86 -12.86 7.54
N THR A 84 -19.34 -13.73 6.65
CA THR A 84 -20.43 -14.67 6.95
C THR A 84 -19.95 -16.11 6.90
N PRO A 85 -20.37 -16.96 7.85
CA PRO A 85 -20.15 -18.40 7.75
C PRO A 85 -20.92 -18.94 6.53
N VAL A 86 -20.20 -19.63 5.65
CA VAL A 86 -20.76 -20.36 4.51
C VAL A 86 -21.27 -21.73 4.95
N HIS A 87 -20.55 -22.39 5.86
CA HIS A 87 -20.92 -23.69 6.39
C HIS A 87 -20.26 -23.92 7.76
N THR A 88 -20.94 -24.67 8.63
CA THR A 88 -20.41 -25.04 9.95
C THR A 88 -20.69 -26.51 10.22
N TYR A 89 -19.64 -27.27 10.56
CA TYR A 89 -19.75 -28.64 11.04
C TYR A 89 -19.48 -28.69 12.54
N THR A 90 -20.41 -29.20 13.32
CA THR A 90 -20.17 -29.50 14.73
C THR A 90 -19.37 -30.79 14.87
N LEU A 91 -18.41 -30.78 15.79
CA LEU A 91 -17.57 -31.90 16.18
C LEU A 91 -18.13 -32.52 17.48
N ALA A 92 -17.94 -33.83 17.66
CA ALA A 92 -18.36 -34.46 18.90
C ALA A 92 -17.39 -34.06 20.03
N PRO A 93 -17.84 -33.96 21.30
CA PRO A 93 -16.95 -33.66 22.42
C PRO A 93 -15.81 -34.67 22.63
N SER A 94 -15.97 -35.89 22.11
CA SER A 94 -14.94 -36.94 22.11
C SER A 94 -13.88 -36.78 21.01
N ASP A 95 -14.14 -35.93 20.01
CA ASP A 95 -13.28 -35.77 18.85
C ASP A 95 -12.06 -34.92 19.18
N ARG A 96 -10.88 -35.53 19.16
CA ARG A 96 -9.62 -34.81 19.34
C ARG A 96 -9.03 -34.47 17.99
N VAL A 97 -9.43 -33.33 17.42
CA VAL A 97 -8.86 -32.83 16.16
C VAL A 97 -7.36 -32.60 16.33
N CYS A 98 -6.56 -32.99 15.34
CA CYS A 98 -5.10 -32.82 15.34
C CYS A 98 -4.55 -32.15 14.07
N THR A 99 -5.38 -31.95 13.04
CA THR A 99 -4.99 -31.23 11.82
C THR A 99 -5.80 -29.95 11.65
N PRO A 100 -5.25 -28.91 11.00
CA PRO A 100 -6.07 -27.84 10.44
C PRO A 100 -7.01 -28.42 9.35
N PRO A 101 -8.17 -27.80 9.11
CA PRO A 101 -9.12 -28.30 8.13
C PRO A 101 -8.62 -28.04 6.70
N LEU A 102 -8.83 -29.00 5.80
CA LEU A 102 -8.59 -28.82 4.37
C LEU A 102 -9.91 -28.97 3.62
N VAL A 103 -10.34 -27.92 2.93
CA VAL A 103 -11.58 -27.95 2.13
C VAL A 103 -11.22 -28.00 0.65
N VAL A 104 -11.67 -29.03 -0.05
CA VAL A 104 -11.37 -29.27 -1.46
C VAL A 104 -12.65 -29.21 -2.28
N GLU A 105 -12.75 -28.24 -3.19
CA GLU A 105 -13.82 -28.15 -4.17
C GLU A 105 -13.40 -28.80 -5.49
N ARG A 106 -14.17 -29.79 -5.97
CA ARG A 106 -13.97 -30.48 -7.25
C ARG A 106 -15.17 -30.24 -8.17
N GLY A 107 -14.91 -30.06 -9.47
CA GLY A 107 -15.94 -29.96 -10.49
C GLY A 107 -15.84 -31.13 -11.46
N ALA A 108 -16.93 -31.88 -11.62
CA ALA A 108 -17.03 -32.98 -12.58
C ALA A 108 -18.30 -32.77 -13.42
N GLY A 109 -18.16 -32.17 -14.61
CA GLY A 109 -19.30 -31.78 -15.44
C GLY A 109 -20.17 -30.72 -14.77
N ASP A 110 -21.49 -30.94 -14.72
CA ASP A 110 -22.47 -30.03 -14.08
C ASP A 110 -22.55 -30.19 -12.55
N ALA A 111 -21.90 -31.20 -11.97
CA ALA A 111 -21.90 -31.45 -10.54
C ALA A 111 -20.61 -30.93 -9.89
N GLN A 112 -20.75 -30.10 -8.86
CA GLN A 112 -19.64 -29.65 -8.04
C GLN A 112 -19.73 -30.31 -6.66
N THR A 113 -18.61 -30.76 -6.10
CA THR A 113 -18.54 -31.32 -4.76
C THR A 113 -17.56 -30.52 -3.90
N ARG A 114 -17.82 -30.52 -2.59
CA ARG A 114 -16.91 -29.99 -1.57
C ARG A 114 -16.61 -31.08 -0.57
N THR A 115 -15.33 -31.36 -0.38
CA THR A 115 -14.84 -32.35 0.57
C THR A 115 -14.09 -31.63 1.69
N THR A 116 -14.57 -31.73 2.92
CA THR A 116 -13.91 -31.22 4.11
C THR A 116 -13.13 -32.34 4.79
N LEU A 117 -11.81 -32.17 4.88
CA LEU A 117 -10.86 -33.14 5.41
C LEU A 117 -10.33 -32.68 6.76
N VAL A 118 -10.44 -33.53 7.78
CA VAL A 118 -9.93 -33.30 9.14
C VAL A 118 -9.39 -34.60 9.73
N GLY A 119 -8.25 -34.52 10.44
CA GLY A 119 -7.66 -35.62 11.17
C GLY A 119 -7.98 -35.59 12.66
N TYR A 120 -8.30 -36.75 13.21
CA TYR A 120 -8.55 -36.99 14.64
C TYR A 120 -7.45 -37.87 15.24
N ALA A 121 -6.89 -37.46 16.38
CA ALA A 121 -5.85 -38.21 17.06
C ALA A 121 -6.39 -39.54 17.63
N ARG A 122 -5.76 -40.66 17.29
CA ARG A 122 -6.07 -42.02 17.79
C ARG A 122 -4.79 -42.77 18.19
N GLY A 123 -4.24 -42.43 19.35
CA GLY A 123 -3.03 -43.07 19.86
C GLY A 123 -1.84 -42.85 18.91
N ALA A 124 -1.33 -43.93 18.30
CA ALA A 124 -0.22 -43.89 17.35
C ALA A 124 -0.64 -43.58 15.89
N HIS A 125 -1.94 -43.40 15.64
CA HIS A 125 -2.51 -43.14 14.33
C HIS A 125 -3.33 -41.85 14.32
N THR A 126 -3.55 -41.32 13.12
CA THR A 126 -4.49 -40.24 12.86
C THR A 126 -5.65 -40.78 12.02
N ALA A 127 -6.87 -40.72 12.53
CA ALA A 127 -8.06 -41.03 11.74
C ALA A 127 -8.42 -39.82 10.87
N LEU A 128 -8.17 -39.91 9.58
CA LEU A 128 -8.58 -38.89 8.61
C LEU A 128 -10.04 -39.11 8.23
N CYS A 129 -10.82 -38.03 8.26
CA CYS A 129 -12.23 -38.02 7.90
C CYS A 129 -12.46 -37.07 6.73
N ALA A 130 -13.07 -37.58 5.66
CA ALA A 130 -13.54 -36.81 4.52
C ALA A 130 -15.07 -36.71 4.57
N ARG A 131 -15.59 -35.48 4.67
CA ARG A 131 -17.03 -35.18 4.56
C ARG A 131 -17.30 -34.52 3.22
N THR A 132 -18.03 -35.20 2.36
CA THR A 132 -18.29 -34.77 0.98
C THR A 132 -19.75 -34.33 0.81
N GLU A 133 -19.95 -33.09 0.41
CA GLU A 133 -21.26 -32.51 0.10
C GLU A 133 -21.36 -32.12 -1.38
N ARG A 134 -22.59 -32.14 -1.92
CA ARG A 134 -22.89 -31.67 -3.28
C ARG A 134 -23.20 -30.18 -3.27
N LEU A 135 -22.63 -29.46 -4.23
CA LEU A 135 -22.83 -28.04 -4.44
C LEU A 135 -23.64 -27.77 -5.72
N ASP A 136 -24.43 -26.70 -5.71
CA ASP A 136 -25.09 -26.14 -6.89
C ASP A 136 -24.09 -25.37 -7.79
N ALA A 137 -24.57 -24.90 -8.94
CA ALA A 137 -23.75 -24.10 -9.88
C ALA A 137 -23.23 -22.78 -9.27
N ARG A 138 -23.82 -22.30 -8.17
CA ARG A 138 -23.39 -21.10 -7.43
C ARG A 138 -22.40 -21.44 -6.31
N GLY A 139 -22.06 -22.72 -6.12
CA GLY A 139 -21.15 -23.20 -5.08
C GLY A 139 -21.78 -23.28 -3.68
N ARG A 140 -23.12 -23.28 -3.58
CA ARG A 140 -23.86 -23.47 -2.33
C ARG A 140 -24.22 -24.94 -2.14
N ALA A 141 -24.26 -25.41 -0.90
CA ALA A 141 -24.69 -26.77 -0.60
C ALA A 141 -26.13 -27.00 -1.11
N VAL A 142 -26.34 -28.11 -1.81
CA VAL A 142 -27.67 -28.48 -2.33
C VAL A 142 -28.54 -28.92 -1.14
N PRO A 143 -29.65 -28.20 -0.83
CA PRO A 143 -30.50 -28.56 0.31
C PRO A 143 -31.06 -29.98 0.18
N GLY A 144 -30.94 -30.79 1.23
CA GLY A 144 -31.44 -32.16 1.27
C GLY A 144 -30.55 -33.22 0.59
N ALA A 145 -29.41 -32.83 0.00
CA ALA A 145 -28.44 -33.80 -0.48
C ALA A 145 -27.71 -34.46 0.71
N ALA A 146 -27.60 -35.79 0.68
CA ALA A 146 -26.86 -36.52 1.71
C ALA A 146 -25.38 -36.13 1.70
N THR A 147 -24.80 -35.92 2.88
CA THR A 147 -23.35 -35.76 3.06
C THR A 147 -22.73 -37.14 3.21
N GLU A 148 -21.79 -37.48 2.34
CA GLU A 148 -21.04 -38.73 2.44
C GLU A 148 -19.86 -38.54 3.41
N THR A 149 -19.66 -39.47 4.34
CA THR A 149 -18.53 -39.42 5.27
C THR A 149 -17.70 -40.68 5.13
N ARG A 150 -16.40 -40.52 4.85
CA ARG A 150 -15.41 -41.60 4.81
C ARG A 150 -14.35 -41.35 5.86
N THR A 151 -13.88 -42.41 6.52
CA THR A 151 -12.83 -42.34 7.53
C THR A 151 -11.81 -43.46 7.31
N TRP A 152 -10.53 -43.15 7.41
CA TRP A 152 -9.43 -44.11 7.31
C TRP A 152 -8.29 -43.69 8.23
N ASP A 153 -7.43 -44.63 8.61
CA ASP A 153 -6.32 -44.37 9.53
C ASP A 153 -5.01 -44.15 8.75
N VAL A 154 -4.25 -43.15 9.17
CA VAL A 154 -2.89 -42.85 8.70
C VAL A 154 -1.93 -43.05 9.85
N ARG A 155 -0.78 -43.65 9.59
CA ARG A 155 0.23 -43.91 10.61
C ARG A 155 0.88 -42.61 11.09
N GLY A 156 1.01 -42.46 12.40
CA GLY A 156 1.63 -41.30 13.03
C GLY A 156 0.67 -40.11 13.23
N ALA A 157 1.22 -39.05 13.81
CA ALA A 157 0.50 -37.80 14.07
C ALA A 157 0.59 -36.88 12.83
N VAL A 158 -0.52 -36.72 12.12
CA VAL A 158 -0.60 -35.81 10.97
C VAL A 158 -0.80 -34.39 11.51
N GLU A 159 0.02 -33.45 11.07
CA GLU A 159 -0.04 -32.04 11.47
C GLU A 159 -0.60 -31.12 10.37
N GLY A 160 -0.72 -31.61 9.13
CA GLY A 160 -1.22 -30.83 8.00
C GLY A 160 -1.54 -31.67 6.78
N LEU A 161 -2.48 -31.19 5.97
CA LEU A 161 -2.98 -31.86 4.77
C LEU A 161 -2.94 -30.89 3.58
N PHE A 162 -2.56 -31.40 2.41
CA PHE A 162 -2.52 -30.62 1.16
C PHE A 162 -3.07 -31.46 0.00
N ALA A 163 -3.94 -30.88 -0.82
CA ALA A 163 -4.50 -31.58 -1.98
C ALA A 163 -3.63 -31.41 -3.22
N LEU A 164 -3.44 -32.49 -3.98
CA LEU A 164 -2.77 -32.49 -5.27
C LEU A 164 -3.78 -32.35 -6.43
N PRO A 165 -3.34 -31.94 -7.64
CA PRO A 165 -4.23 -31.76 -8.79
C PRO A 165 -4.93 -33.03 -9.26
N THR A 166 -4.31 -34.17 -8.99
CA THR A 166 -4.71 -35.51 -9.41
C THR A 166 -5.71 -36.17 -8.44
N GLY A 167 -5.88 -35.63 -7.22
CA GLY A 167 -6.86 -36.13 -6.24
C GLY A 167 -6.26 -36.60 -4.93
N GLU A 168 -5.01 -37.07 -4.99
CA GLU A 168 -4.20 -37.51 -3.85
C GLU A 168 -3.95 -36.39 -2.85
N LEU A 169 -3.60 -36.78 -1.63
CA LEU A 169 -3.28 -35.87 -0.54
C LEU A 169 -1.82 -36.04 -0.10
N LEU A 170 -1.19 -34.94 0.30
CA LEU A 170 0.04 -34.98 1.08
C LEU A 170 -0.31 -34.75 2.55
N ALA A 171 0.10 -35.69 3.40
CA ALA A 171 0.06 -35.55 4.84
C ALA A 171 1.46 -35.21 5.36
N VAL A 172 1.54 -34.14 6.16
CA VAL A 172 2.77 -33.75 6.83
C VAL A 172 2.78 -34.29 8.25
N ARG A 173 3.78 -35.10 8.58
CA ARG A 173 4.09 -35.56 9.94
C ARG A 173 5.40 -34.91 10.43
N PRO A 174 5.66 -34.93 11.74
CA PRO A 174 6.92 -34.42 12.30
C PRO A 174 8.16 -35.17 11.79
N ASP A 175 7.99 -36.42 11.36
CA ASP A 175 9.07 -37.36 11.01
C ASP A 175 9.06 -37.80 9.52
N ALA A 176 8.01 -37.48 8.78
CA ALA A 176 7.88 -37.84 7.38
C ALA A 176 6.83 -37.02 6.63
N ILE A 177 6.90 -37.03 5.29
CA ILE A 177 5.80 -36.64 4.42
C ILE A 177 5.23 -37.90 3.77
N VAL A 178 3.90 -38.06 3.82
CA VAL A 178 3.19 -39.22 3.29
C VAL A 178 2.30 -38.80 2.14
N LEU A 179 2.39 -39.51 1.02
CA LEU A 179 1.46 -39.41 -0.11
C LEU A 179 0.31 -40.40 0.13
N LEU A 180 -0.91 -39.90 0.12
CA LEU A 180 -2.14 -40.66 0.36
C LEU A 180 -2.97 -40.71 -0.92
N ALA A 181 -3.63 -41.84 -1.19
CA ALA A 181 -4.58 -41.97 -2.29
C ALA A 181 -5.74 -40.97 -2.21
N ASP A 182 -6.44 -40.76 -3.33
CA ASP A 182 -7.62 -39.89 -3.36
C ASP A 182 -8.69 -40.45 -2.40
N PRO A 183 -9.17 -39.67 -1.41
CA PRO A 183 -10.19 -40.13 -0.47
C PRO A 183 -11.55 -40.47 -1.12
N LEU A 184 -11.79 -40.02 -2.36
CA LEU A 184 -13.01 -40.36 -3.10
C LEU A 184 -12.91 -41.69 -3.87
N GLU A 185 -11.71 -42.23 -4.04
CA GLU A 185 -11.51 -43.56 -4.65
C GLU A 185 -11.60 -44.67 -3.59
N ASP A 186 -11.91 -45.89 -4.03
CA ASP A 186 -12.01 -47.04 -3.13
C ASP A 186 -10.61 -47.51 -2.71
N GLY A 187 -10.29 -47.38 -1.42
CA GLY A 187 -9.03 -47.85 -0.83
C GLY A 187 -8.04 -46.72 -0.49
N ALA A 188 -8.41 -45.86 0.47
CA ALA A 188 -7.51 -44.84 1.01
C ALA A 188 -6.27 -45.49 1.65
N ALA A 189 -5.16 -45.52 0.89
CA ALA A 189 -3.90 -46.15 1.28
C ALA A 189 -2.76 -45.14 1.27
N GLU A 190 -1.73 -45.40 2.07
CA GLU A 190 -0.44 -44.72 2.00
C GLU A 190 0.31 -45.22 0.76
N LEU A 191 0.56 -44.32 -0.20
CA LEU A 191 1.15 -44.64 -1.50
C LEU A 191 2.68 -44.53 -1.49
N ALA A 192 3.22 -43.54 -0.79
CA ALA A 192 4.65 -43.30 -0.68
C ALA A 192 4.98 -42.48 0.57
N GLU A 193 6.20 -42.62 1.09
CA GLU A 193 6.69 -41.87 2.24
C GLU A 193 8.08 -41.30 1.95
N ALA A 194 8.29 -40.03 2.30
CA ALA A 194 9.60 -39.40 2.33
C ALA A 194 9.97 -39.13 3.80
N PRO A 195 10.95 -39.86 4.36
CA PRO A 195 11.38 -39.64 5.73
C PRO A 195 12.10 -38.30 5.86
N GLY A 196 11.93 -37.61 6.99
CA GLY A 196 12.65 -36.38 7.29
C GLY A 196 12.25 -35.76 8.62
N ALA A 197 13.22 -35.21 9.34
CA ALA A 197 12.96 -34.52 10.61
C ALA A 197 12.40 -33.11 10.33
N PHE A 198 11.08 -32.94 10.47
CA PHE A 198 10.36 -31.69 10.24
C PHE A 198 9.73 -31.16 11.53
N SER A 199 10.33 -31.42 12.68
CA SER A 199 9.73 -31.09 13.99
C SER A 199 9.51 -29.58 14.19
N MET A 200 10.39 -28.74 13.64
CA MET A 200 10.28 -27.28 13.68
C MET A 200 10.06 -26.73 12.28
N ARG A 201 8.81 -26.49 11.91
CA ARG A 201 8.42 -25.89 10.63
C ARG A 201 8.08 -24.43 10.85
N TYR A 202 8.54 -23.55 9.97
CA TYR A 202 8.20 -22.13 9.97
C TYR A 202 7.21 -21.79 8.87
N ASP A 203 7.26 -22.47 7.74
CA ASP A 203 6.35 -22.28 6.62
C ASP A 203 6.18 -23.56 5.80
N THR A 204 5.06 -23.66 5.09
CA THR A 204 4.75 -24.78 4.20
C THR A 204 3.97 -24.29 2.99
N GLN A 205 4.47 -24.55 1.79
CA GLN A 205 3.84 -24.14 0.55
C GLN A 205 3.81 -25.28 -0.47
N LEU A 206 2.61 -25.55 -0.99
CA LEU A 206 2.44 -26.43 -2.15
C LEU A 206 2.49 -25.58 -3.43
N VAL A 207 3.39 -25.95 -4.35
CA VAL A 207 3.56 -25.33 -5.68
C VAL A 207 3.32 -26.34 -6.79
N HIS A 208 2.94 -25.83 -7.97
CA HIS A 208 2.59 -26.65 -9.14
C HIS A 208 3.20 -26.09 -10.43
N GLY A 209 3.31 -26.93 -11.45
CA GLY A 209 3.68 -26.51 -12.81
C GLY A 209 5.12 -26.04 -12.91
N ALA A 210 5.34 -24.86 -13.51
CA ALA A 210 6.68 -24.34 -13.75
C ALA A 210 7.46 -24.07 -12.44
N GLU A 211 6.77 -23.61 -11.39
CA GLU A 211 7.38 -23.34 -10.09
C GLU A 211 7.80 -24.64 -9.40
N ALA A 212 6.97 -25.69 -9.45
CA ALA A 212 7.32 -27.01 -8.95
C ALA A 212 8.53 -27.61 -9.69
N ARG A 213 8.54 -27.50 -11.02
CA ARG A 213 9.67 -27.96 -11.85
C ARG A 213 10.96 -27.23 -11.51
N ALA A 214 10.89 -25.93 -11.22
CA ALA A 214 12.07 -25.14 -10.84
C ALA A 214 12.70 -25.58 -9.51
N VAL A 215 11.93 -26.21 -8.60
CA VAL A 215 12.39 -26.60 -7.26
C VAL A 215 12.56 -28.11 -7.05
N SER A 216 12.02 -28.97 -7.91
CA SER A 216 12.13 -30.42 -7.71
C SER A 216 12.05 -31.29 -8.98
N ASP A 217 12.01 -30.68 -10.17
CA ASP A 217 11.75 -31.35 -11.46
C ASP A 217 10.41 -32.13 -11.53
N ALA A 218 9.54 -31.99 -10.53
CA ALA A 218 8.26 -32.68 -10.43
C ALA A 218 7.08 -31.77 -10.86
N PRO A 219 5.92 -32.33 -11.24
CA PRO A 219 4.74 -31.54 -11.60
C PRO A 219 4.13 -30.77 -10.40
N SER A 220 4.32 -31.30 -9.20
CA SER A 220 3.95 -30.66 -7.93
C SER A 220 5.09 -30.79 -6.94
N ALA A 221 5.27 -29.79 -6.08
CA ALA A 221 6.29 -29.83 -5.03
C ALA A 221 5.77 -29.21 -3.74
N LEU A 222 6.09 -29.85 -2.61
CA LEU A 222 5.88 -29.27 -1.28
C LEU A 222 7.19 -28.65 -0.81
N VAL A 223 7.17 -27.35 -0.54
CA VAL A 223 8.31 -26.60 0.00
C VAL A 223 8.08 -26.36 1.48
N LEU A 224 9.03 -26.78 2.30
CA LEU A 224 9.03 -26.66 3.76
C LEU A 224 10.20 -25.78 4.17
N VAL A 225 9.94 -24.78 5.02
CA VAL A 225 11.00 -24.03 5.70
C VAL A 225 11.07 -24.54 7.13
N THR A 226 12.21 -25.06 7.53
CA THR A 226 12.38 -25.81 8.78
C THR A 226 13.62 -25.39 9.56
N GLY A 227 13.64 -25.65 10.86
CA GLY A 227 14.82 -25.53 11.70
C GLY A 227 15.59 -26.85 11.73
N GLY A 228 16.83 -26.84 11.27
CA GLY A 228 17.75 -27.98 11.27
C GLY A 228 18.94 -27.78 12.20
N ALA A 229 19.89 -28.73 12.16
CA ALA A 229 21.09 -28.70 13.01
C ALA A 229 22.02 -27.53 12.68
N HIS A 230 22.01 -27.08 11.43
CA HIS A 230 22.91 -26.04 10.92
C HIS A 230 22.23 -24.68 10.72
N GLY A 231 20.97 -24.54 11.13
CA GLY A 231 20.22 -23.30 11.07
C GLY A 231 18.84 -23.49 10.44
N VAL A 232 18.41 -22.53 9.62
CA VAL A 232 17.19 -22.64 8.82
C VAL A 232 17.50 -23.37 7.52
N GLU A 233 16.70 -24.40 7.25
CA GLU A 233 16.83 -25.29 6.09
C GLU A 233 15.53 -25.24 5.27
N THR A 234 15.68 -25.30 3.94
CA THR A 234 14.55 -25.46 3.03
C THR A 234 14.58 -26.90 2.50
N ALA A 235 13.44 -27.58 2.60
CA ALA A 235 13.21 -28.89 2.00
C ALA A 235 12.19 -28.77 0.87
N CYS A 236 12.57 -29.19 -0.33
CA CYS A 236 11.71 -29.26 -1.51
C CYS A 236 11.40 -30.73 -1.80
N ILE A 237 10.12 -31.10 -1.72
CA ILE A 237 9.66 -32.48 -1.90
C ILE A 237 8.87 -32.56 -3.20
N GLY A 238 9.52 -33.09 -4.23
CA GLY A 238 8.89 -33.35 -5.52
C GLY A 238 7.94 -34.53 -5.45
N VAL A 239 6.75 -34.36 -6.02
CA VAL A 239 5.68 -35.37 -6.04
C VAL A 239 5.43 -35.84 -7.46
N HIS A 240 5.63 -37.13 -7.70
CA HIS A 240 5.26 -37.79 -8.94
C HIS A 240 4.05 -38.69 -8.66
N ALA A 241 2.84 -38.19 -8.91
CA ALA A 241 1.60 -38.93 -8.65
C ALA A 241 1.46 -40.15 -9.59
N ASP A 242 1.77 -39.99 -10.88
CA ASP A 242 1.66 -41.05 -11.91
C ASP A 242 2.54 -42.28 -11.63
N ALA A 243 3.58 -42.11 -10.83
CA ALA A 243 4.45 -43.17 -10.33
C ALA A 243 4.77 -42.82 -8.88
N PRO A 244 3.91 -43.20 -7.91
CA PRO A 244 3.84 -42.61 -6.57
C PRO A 244 5.19 -42.70 -5.87
N ARG A 245 5.94 -41.60 -5.95
CA ARG A 245 7.24 -41.45 -5.29
C ARG A 245 7.41 -40.01 -4.87
N LEU A 246 8.06 -39.85 -3.73
CA LEU A 246 8.44 -38.57 -3.16
C LEU A 246 9.97 -38.46 -3.25
N ARG A 247 10.45 -37.33 -3.76
CA ARG A 247 11.89 -37.02 -3.80
C ARG A 247 12.14 -35.74 -3.03
N ALA A 248 12.87 -35.85 -1.93
CA ALA A 248 13.23 -34.70 -1.11
C ALA A 248 14.62 -34.18 -1.48
N VAL A 249 14.74 -32.86 -1.56
CA VAL A 249 15.99 -32.12 -1.72
C VAL A 249 16.06 -31.10 -0.60
N HIS A 250 17.20 -31.03 0.09
CA HIS A 250 17.37 -30.19 1.27
C HIS A 250 18.56 -29.25 1.09
N GLY A 251 18.56 -28.15 1.83
CA GLY A 251 19.74 -27.29 1.93
C GLY A 251 19.58 -26.24 3.01
N ALA A 252 20.69 -25.94 3.68
CA ALA A 252 20.79 -24.84 4.61
C ALA A 252 20.74 -23.52 3.84
N VAL A 253 19.81 -22.65 4.23
CA VAL A 253 19.53 -21.38 3.55
C VAL A 253 19.87 -20.17 4.42
N HIS A 254 19.90 -20.34 5.75
CA HIS A 254 20.32 -19.30 6.68
C HIS A 254 20.91 -19.92 7.96
N ALA A 255 21.99 -19.35 8.48
CA ALA A 255 22.74 -19.92 9.60
C ALA A 255 22.18 -19.60 11.00
N ALA A 256 21.04 -18.90 11.11
CA ALA A 256 20.43 -18.61 12.40
C ALA A 256 19.96 -19.89 13.09
N ARG A 257 20.24 -20.01 14.39
CA ARG A 257 19.78 -21.16 15.17
C ARG A 257 18.25 -21.16 15.21
N PRO A 258 17.60 -22.34 15.23
CA PRO A 258 16.14 -22.40 15.23
C PRO A 258 15.45 -21.63 16.37
N ALA A 259 16.10 -21.56 17.54
CA ALA A 259 15.63 -20.78 18.69
C ALA A 259 15.62 -19.27 18.44
N ASP A 260 16.52 -18.77 17.59
CA ASP A 260 16.69 -17.36 17.27
C ASP A 260 15.74 -16.89 16.16
N VAL A 261 14.98 -17.80 15.53
CA VAL A 261 14.04 -17.47 14.45
C VAL A 261 12.68 -17.12 15.06
N ALA A 262 12.16 -15.94 14.72
CA ALA A 262 10.82 -15.50 15.07
C ALA A 262 9.80 -15.96 14.01
N SER A 263 10.16 -15.84 12.73
CA SER A 263 9.32 -16.31 11.62
C SER A 263 10.14 -16.56 10.36
N ALA A 264 9.65 -17.41 9.48
CA ALA A 264 10.12 -17.49 8.11
C ALA A 264 8.93 -17.69 7.16
N ALA A 265 9.10 -17.23 5.93
CA ALA A 265 8.16 -17.41 4.84
C ALA A 265 8.93 -17.67 3.54
N TRP A 266 8.34 -18.45 2.65
CA TRP A 266 8.87 -18.69 1.31
C TRP A 266 7.77 -18.42 0.27
N THR A 267 8.13 -17.89 -0.90
CA THR A 267 7.28 -17.90 -2.11
C THR A 267 8.12 -17.65 -3.34
N HIS A 268 7.78 -18.26 -4.49
CA HIS A 268 8.37 -17.90 -5.79
C HIS A 268 9.90 -17.91 -5.81
N GLY A 269 10.51 -18.83 -5.06
CA GLY A 269 11.97 -18.91 -4.94
C GLY A 269 12.58 -17.86 -4.02
N THR A 270 11.83 -16.98 -3.37
CA THR A 270 12.33 -16.03 -2.38
C THR A 270 12.00 -16.52 -0.97
N LEU A 271 13.02 -16.55 -0.11
CA LEU A 271 12.92 -16.83 1.32
C LEU A 271 13.06 -15.52 2.10
N ALA A 272 12.26 -15.34 3.13
CA ALA A 272 12.45 -14.31 4.14
C ALA A 272 12.45 -14.95 5.54
N VAL A 273 13.42 -14.59 6.37
CA VAL A 273 13.60 -15.06 7.75
C VAL A 273 13.71 -13.85 8.67
N LEU A 274 12.82 -13.74 9.65
CA LEU A 274 12.90 -12.75 10.70
C LEU A 274 13.46 -13.43 11.96
N GLU A 275 14.59 -12.92 12.43
CA GLU A 275 15.21 -13.35 13.68
C GLU A 275 14.65 -12.57 14.88
N ARG A 276 14.65 -13.18 16.07
CA ARG A 276 14.22 -12.59 17.34
C ARG A 276 15.06 -11.38 17.76
N ARG A 277 16.29 -11.27 17.25
CA ARG A 277 17.14 -10.06 17.39
C ARG A 277 16.72 -8.89 16.49
N GLY A 278 15.65 -9.05 15.71
CA GLY A 278 15.12 -8.05 14.80
C GLY A 278 15.75 -8.04 13.42
N ALA A 279 16.63 -8.98 13.07
CA ALA A 279 17.21 -9.05 11.73
C ALA A 279 16.23 -9.73 10.75
N LEU A 280 15.80 -9.00 9.72
CA LEU A 280 15.05 -9.54 8.58
C LEU A 280 16.05 -9.88 7.47
N VAL A 281 16.19 -11.17 7.18
CA VAL A 281 17.07 -11.71 6.15
C VAL A 281 16.23 -12.20 4.97
N SER A 282 16.51 -11.74 3.76
CA SER A 282 15.90 -12.24 2.53
C SER A 282 16.95 -12.90 1.64
N ALA A 283 16.59 -13.96 0.93
CA ALA A 283 17.47 -14.65 0.00
C ALA A 283 16.68 -15.30 -1.14
N HIS A 284 17.27 -15.38 -2.33
CA HIS A 284 16.74 -16.21 -3.40
C HIS A 284 17.22 -17.65 -3.21
N THR A 285 16.33 -18.59 -3.46
CA THR A 285 16.54 -20.03 -3.30
C THR A 285 16.46 -20.69 -4.66
N ARG A 286 17.44 -21.53 -4.97
CA ARG A 286 17.50 -22.31 -6.20
C ARG A 286 17.91 -23.73 -5.89
N VAL A 287 17.40 -24.68 -6.65
CA VAL A 287 17.84 -26.07 -6.56
C VAL A 287 18.90 -26.32 -7.61
N ALA A 288 20.09 -26.72 -7.17
CA ALA A 288 21.20 -27.08 -8.06
C ALA A 288 21.95 -28.27 -7.46
N HIS A 289 22.45 -29.17 -8.30
CA HIS A 289 23.23 -30.34 -7.88
C HIS A 289 22.54 -31.22 -6.80
N GLY A 290 21.21 -31.24 -6.77
CA GLY A 290 20.45 -32.01 -5.78
C GLY A 290 20.47 -31.43 -4.36
N ALA A 291 20.74 -30.13 -4.21
CA ALA A 291 20.63 -29.38 -2.96
C ALA A 291 19.93 -28.04 -3.17
N VAL A 292 19.30 -27.51 -2.10
CA VAL A 292 18.78 -26.13 -2.10
C VAL A 292 19.92 -25.18 -1.75
N HIS A 293 20.11 -24.13 -2.55
CA HIS A 293 21.10 -23.09 -2.32
C HIS A 293 20.42 -21.73 -2.19
N ALA A 294 20.87 -20.94 -1.21
CA ALA A 294 20.52 -19.53 -1.10
C ALA A 294 21.54 -18.65 -1.86
N SER A 295 21.06 -17.63 -2.56
CA SER A 295 21.84 -16.57 -3.21
C SER A 295 21.24 -15.20 -2.89
N ASP A 296 22.00 -14.14 -3.18
CA ASP A 296 21.54 -12.74 -3.06
C ASP A 296 21.00 -12.40 -1.67
N THR A 297 21.65 -12.93 -0.63
CA THR A 297 21.23 -12.73 0.76
C THR A 297 21.36 -11.27 1.16
N ARG A 298 20.28 -10.68 1.66
CA ARG A 298 20.21 -9.33 2.21
C ARG A 298 19.72 -9.38 3.65
N ALA A 299 20.21 -8.47 4.49
CA ALA A 299 19.82 -8.41 5.90
C ALA A 299 19.53 -6.96 6.30
N VAL A 300 18.41 -6.76 6.99
CA VAL A 300 17.96 -5.46 7.49
C VAL A 300 17.63 -5.56 8.97
N GLU A 301 18.16 -4.64 9.77
CA GLU A 301 17.90 -4.57 11.21
C GLU A 301 16.60 -3.79 11.50
N LEU A 302 15.61 -4.49 12.03
CA LEU A 302 14.31 -3.98 12.47
C LEU A 302 14.25 -3.95 14.00
N ALA A 303 14.89 -2.96 14.62
CA ALA A 303 15.06 -2.89 16.07
C ALA A 303 13.74 -2.95 16.88
N PRO A 304 12.62 -2.33 16.44
CA PRO A 304 11.34 -2.42 17.16
C PRO A 304 10.74 -3.84 17.21
N LEU A 305 11.24 -4.77 16.39
CA LEU A 305 10.78 -6.17 16.36
C LEU A 305 11.59 -7.10 17.27
N ARG A 306 12.58 -6.57 17.99
CA ARG A 306 13.39 -7.35 18.94
C ARG A 306 12.50 -7.96 20.02
N GLY A 307 12.50 -9.30 20.08
CA GLY A 307 11.70 -10.05 21.04
C GLY A 307 10.18 -10.02 20.78
N ALA A 308 9.71 -9.39 19.70
CA ALA A 308 8.30 -9.36 19.33
C ALA A 308 7.83 -10.72 18.79
N ALA A 309 6.56 -11.06 19.03
CA ALA A 309 5.94 -12.18 18.33
C ALA A 309 5.54 -11.70 16.94
N ALA A 310 6.11 -12.31 15.89
CA ALA A 310 5.97 -11.80 14.53
C ALA A 310 5.69 -12.91 13.52
N ARG A 311 4.97 -12.54 12.44
CA ARG A 311 4.66 -13.44 11.32
C ARG A 311 4.98 -12.79 9.98
N LEU A 312 5.65 -13.55 9.12
CA LEU A 312 5.92 -13.18 7.74
C LEU A 312 4.95 -13.90 6.80
N VAL A 313 4.41 -13.18 5.80
CA VAL A 313 3.56 -13.73 4.73
C VAL A 313 3.83 -13.00 3.43
N PHE A 314 4.19 -13.70 2.35
CA PHE A 314 4.35 -13.05 1.06
C PHE A 314 3.01 -12.66 0.40
N LEU A 315 2.93 -11.41 -0.07
CA LEU A 315 1.81 -10.84 -0.83
C LEU A 315 2.09 -10.81 -2.35
N SER A 316 3.35 -10.86 -2.76
CA SER A 316 3.77 -11.16 -4.15
C SER A 316 5.20 -11.70 -4.12
N ALA A 317 5.84 -11.84 -5.29
CA ALA A 317 7.26 -12.20 -5.35
C ALA A 317 8.19 -11.15 -4.69
N SER A 318 7.76 -9.87 -4.65
CA SER A 318 8.56 -8.74 -4.15
C SER A 318 8.00 -8.11 -2.86
N HIS A 319 6.73 -8.38 -2.52
CA HIS A 319 6.07 -7.77 -1.36
C HIS A 319 5.86 -8.78 -0.24
N LEU A 320 6.31 -8.42 0.96
CA LEU A 320 6.22 -9.19 2.18
C LEU A 320 5.33 -8.47 3.19
N LEU A 321 4.32 -9.14 3.74
CA LEU A 321 3.58 -8.68 4.91
C LEU A 321 4.33 -9.11 6.16
N LEU A 322 4.71 -8.14 6.98
CA LEU A 322 5.27 -8.35 8.31
C LEU A 322 4.22 -7.97 9.36
N LEU A 323 3.86 -8.94 10.19
CA LEU A 323 2.95 -8.75 11.31
C LEU A 323 3.77 -8.80 12.60
N ALA A 324 3.55 -7.85 13.50
CA ALA A 324 4.27 -7.75 14.75
C ALA A 324 3.31 -7.50 15.92
N LEU A 325 3.44 -8.32 16.96
CA LEU A 325 2.84 -8.13 18.27
C LEU A 325 3.97 -7.75 19.25
N PRO A 326 4.05 -6.48 19.69
CA PRO A 326 5.09 -6.06 20.62
C PRO A 326 4.92 -6.75 21.97
N THR A 327 6.04 -7.05 22.65
CA THR A 327 6.08 -7.80 23.92
C THR A 327 6.51 -6.94 25.12
N SER A 328 6.76 -5.63 24.92
CA SER A 328 7.28 -4.74 25.97
C SER A 328 6.18 -4.08 26.82
N ASP A 329 6.34 -4.10 28.15
CA ASP A 329 5.46 -3.50 29.15
C ASP A 329 5.35 -1.95 29.08
N GLU A 330 6.26 -1.28 28.36
CA GLU A 330 6.28 0.17 28.26
C GLU A 330 5.59 0.67 26.97
N ARG A 331 4.30 0.99 27.10
CA ARG A 331 3.56 1.98 26.28
C ARG A 331 3.08 1.65 24.85
N ARG A 332 3.15 0.43 24.31
CA ARG A 332 2.48 0.13 23.02
C ARG A 332 1.74 -1.20 23.01
N GLU A 333 0.48 -1.21 23.47
CA GLU A 333 -0.50 -2.29 23.26
C GLU A 333 -1.01 -2.36 21.79
N ARG A 334 -0.15 -2.08 20.81
CA ARG A 334 -0.53 -1.96 19.40
C ARG A 334 0.17 -3.01 18.57
N ALA A 335 -0.62 -3.89 17.95
CA ALA A 335 -0.12 -4.71 16.86
C ALA A 335 0.12 -3.84 15.62
N ALA A 336 1.08 -4.24 14.80
CA ALA A 336 1.42 -3.58 13.55
C ALA A 336 1.44 -4.57 12.39
N ALA A 337 0.93 -4.13 11.24
CA ALA A 337 1.04 -4.80 9.96
C ALA A 337 1.79 -3.89 8.98
N LEU A 338 2.89 -4.38 8.41
CA LEU A 338 3.76 -3.64 7.51
C LEU A 338 3.82 -4.35 6.16
N VAL A 339 3.58 -3.60 5.08
CA VAL A 339 3.86 -4.07 3.72
C VAL A 339 5.29 -3.66 3.38
N TRP A 340 6.19 -4.63 3.32
CA TRP A 340 7.61 -4.47 3.07
C TRP A 340 7.95 -4.84 1.62
N ASP A 341 8.68 -3.98 0.92
CA ASP A 341 9.30 -4.30 -0.36
C ASP A 341 10.65 -4.97 -0.11
N VAL A 342 10.79 -6.24 -0.51
CA VAL A 342 11.99 -7.05 -0.27
C VAL A 342 13.14 -6.65 -1.20
N GLU A 343 12.85 -6.04 -2.34
CA GLU A 343 13.88 -5.60 -3.28
C GLU A 343 14.45 -4.22 -2.93
N LEU A 344 13.63 -3.35 -2.34
CA LEU A 344 13.99 -1.99 -1.97
C LEU A 344 14.27 -1.81 -0.46
N ASP A 345 13.94 -2.81 0.34
CA ASP A 345 14.03 -2.80 1.80
C ASP A 345 13.22 -1.67 2.46
N THR A 346 12.05 -1.35 1.92
CA THR A 346 11.23 -0.22 2.37
C THR A 346 9.82 -0.64 2.79
N VAL A 347 9.30 0.02 3.84
CA VAL A 347 7.90 -0.07 4.25
C VAL A 347 7.03 0.78 3.32
N LEU A 348 6.20 0.13 2.50
CA LEU A 348 5.30 0.78 1.55
C LEU A 348 3.98 1.22 2.20
N ALA A 349 3.48 0.46 3.16
CA ALA A 349 2.24 0.76 3.87
C ALA A 349 2.29 0.16 5.29
N GLN A 350 1.58 0.80 6.23
CA GLN A 350 1.50 0.33 7.61
C GLN A 350 0.08 0.52 8.18
N ALA A 351 -0.34 -0.41 9.03
CA ALA A 351 -1.55 -0.29 9.84
C ALA A 351 -1.22 -0.73 11.27
N GLU A 352 -1.70 0.04 12.25
CA GLU A 352 -1.59 -0.28 13.66
C GLU A 352 -2.98 -0.41 14.29
N TRP A 353 -3.16 -1.34 15.22
CA TRP A 353 -4.42 -1.50 15.96
C TRP A 353 -4.16 -2.01 17.37
N SER A 354 -5.09 -1.69 18.29
CA SER A 354 -4.99 -2.12 19.68
C SER A 354 -5.43 -3.57 19.86
N LEU A 355 -4.72 -4.34 20.69
CA LEU A 355 -5.03 -5.76 20.95
C LEU A 355 -6.07 -5.98 22.06
N GLY A 356 -6.55 -4.92 22.72
CA GLY A 356 -7.58 -4.98 23.76
C GLY A 356 -7.16 -5.68 25.07
N ALA A 357 -5.95 -6.25 25.10
CA ALA A 357 -5.27 -6.79 26.27
C ALA A 357 -3.76 -6.66 26.05
N SER A 358 -3.00 -6.33 27.10
CA SER A 358 -1.54 -6.35 27.03
C SER A 358 -1.08 -7.79 26.70
N PRO A 359 -0.35 -8.01 25.59
CA PRO A 359 0.18 -9.32 25.26
C PRO A 359 1.20 -9.70 26.34
N ALA A 360 0.79 -10.53 27.30
CA ALA A 360 1.73 -11.14 28.22
C ALA A 360 2.76 -11.98 27.43
N HIS A 361 3.87 -12.33 28.07
CA HIS A 361 4.86 -13.24 27.50
C HIS A 361 4.15 -14.51 26.97
N GLY A 362 4.32 -14.78 25.67
CA GLY A 362 3.71 -15.95 25.01
C GLY A 362 2.57 -15.67 24.02
N ALA A 363 2.33 -14.41 23.62
CA ALA A 363 1.43 -14.13 22.49
C ALA A 363 1.94 -14.78 21.19
N SER A 364 1.04 -15.32 20.38
CA SER A 364 1.35 -15.92 19.08
C SER A 364 0.51 -15.31 17.96
N VAL A 365 1.11 -15.22 16.77
CA VAL A 365 0.43 -14.79 15.55
C VAL A 365 0.64 -15.82 14.45
N ALA A 366 -0.47 -16.26 13.90
CA ALA A 366 -0.59 -17.11 12.72
C ALA A 366 -1.25 -16.29 11.62
N ALA A 367 -0.85 -16.50 10.36
CA ALA A 367 -1.43 -15.79 9.23
C ALA A 367 -1.41 -16.64 7.96
N ALA A 368 -2.47 -16.49 7.15
CA ALA A 368 -2.60 -17.16 5.88
C ALA A 368 -3.27 -16.24 4.86
N ARG A 369 -2.68 -16.11 3.67
CA ARG A 369 -3.24 -15.28 2.60
C ARG A 369 -4.48 -15.92 1.97
N VAL A 370 -5.65 -15.30 2.15
CA VAL A 370 -6.94 -15.84 1.69
C VAL A 370 -7.29 -15.38 0.28
N SER A 371 -6.94 -14.14 -0.06
CA SER A 371 -7.14 -13.58 -1.40
C SER A 371 -6.06 -12.55 -1.73
N ASP A 372 -6.14 -11.97 -2.92
CA ASP A 372 -5.29 -10.83 -3.28
C ASP A 372 -5.57 -9.61 -2.39
N ALA A 373 -6.79 -9.55 -1.82
CA ALA A 373 -7.30 -8.42 -1.05
C ALA A 373 -7.29 -8.64 0.48
N HIS A 374 -7.08 -9.87 0.96
CA HIS A 374 -7.26 -10.22 2.38
C HIS A 374 -6.27 -11.29 2.86
N VAL A 375 -5.76 -11.11 4.08
CA VAL A 375 -4.99 -12.10 4.84
C VAL A 375 -5.78 -12.46 6.11
N ALA A 376 -6.03 -13.74 6.35
CA ALA A 376 -6.61 -14.19 7.62
C ALA A 376 -5.50 -14.26 8.67
N LEU A 377 -5.79 -13.72 9.85
CA LEU A 377 -4.92 -13.69 11.01
C LEU A 377 -5.56 -14.50 12.13
N LEU A 378 -4.73 -15.24 12.85
CA LEU A 378 -5.07 -15.83 14.14
C LEU A 378 -4.10 -15.23 15.16
N VAL A 379 -4.66 -14.53 16.15
CA VAL A 379 -3.89 -13.88 17.21
C VAL A 379 -4.30 -14.48 18.53
N ASP A 380 -3.34 -15.11 19.23
CA ASP A 380 -3.54 -15.60 20.59
C ASP A 380 -2.88 -14.64 21.57
N THR A 381 -3.67 -14.12 22.50
CA THR A 381 -3.20 -13.29 23.61
C THR A 381 -3.43 -14.02 24.93
N PRO A 382 -2.37 -14.51 25.59
CA PRO A 382 -2.51 -15.08 26.93
C PRO A 382 -2.81 -13.97 27.93
N HIS A 383 -3.84 -14.16 28.75
CA HIS A 383 -4.22 -13.25 29.83
C HIS A 383 -4.47 -14.04 31.12
N ARG A 384 -3.51 -14.01 32.05
CA ARG A 384 -3.51 -14.81 33.29
C ARG A 384 -3.68 -16.31 32.99
N ASP A 385 -4.87 -16.85 33.29
CA ASP A 385 -5.25 -18.25 33.15
C ASP A 385 -6.13 -18.53 31.92
N VAL A 386 -6.46 -17.50 31.13
CA VAL A 386 -7.29 -17.62 29.92
C VAL A 386 -6.46 -17.23 28.70
N VAL A 387 -6.53 -18.02 27.64
CA VAL A 387 -5.99 -17.66 26.32
C VAL A 387 -7.15 -17.14 25.47
N ARG A 388 -7.00 -15.93 24.94
CA ARG A 388 -7.95 -15.35 23.98
C ARG A 388 -7.43 -15.52 22.57
N SER A 389 -8.14 -16.30 21.77
CA SER A 389 -7.84 -16.53 20.35
C SER A 389 -8.78 -15.69 19.49
N SER A 390 -8.22 -14.81 18.66
CA SER A 390 -8.99 -13.92 17.77
C SER A 390 -8.68 -14.24 16.32
N VAL A 391 -9.71 -14.55 15.54
CA VAL A 391 -9.63 -14.71 14.09
C VAL A 391 -9.98 -13.37 13.44
N LEU A 392 -9.06 -12.81 12.66
CA LEU A 392 -9.20 -11.50 12.03
C LEU A 392 -8.99 -11.59 10.51
N ALA A 393 -9.58 -10.66 9.77
CA ALA A 393 -9.35 -10.44 8.35
C ALA A 393 -8.60 -9.14 8.16
N LEU A 394 -7.39 -9.18 7.60
CA LEU A 394 -6.59 -8.00 7.29
C LEU A 394 -6.74 -7.62 5.81
N PRO A 395 -7.39 -6.50 5.48
CA PRO A 395 -7.47 -6.02 4.11
C PRO A 395 -6.10 -5.50 3.65
N VAL A 396 -5.63 -6.02 2.52
CA VAL A 396 -4.34 -5.68 1.90
C VAL A 396 -4.51 -5.49 0.40
N SER A 397 -3.78 -4.58 -0.21
CA SER A 397 -3.71 -4.43 -1.66
C SER A 397 -2.28 -4.10 -2.04
N VAL A 398 -1.69 -4.88 -2.94
CA VAL A 398 -0.34 -4.61 -3.46
C VAL A 398 -0.32 -4.80 -4.97
N PRO A 399 0.45 -3.99 -5.71
CA PRO A 399 0.71 -4.24 -7.11
C PRO A 399 1.47 -5.56 -7.28
N PRO A 400 1.36 -6.22 -8.45
CA PRO A 400 2.01 -7.52 -8.68
C PRO A 400 3.54 -7.43 -8.67
N THR A 401 4.11 -6.25 -8.95
CA THR A 401 5.56 -5.98 -8.96
C THR A 401 5.86 -4.74 -8.12
N GLY A 402 7.05 -4.72 -7.51
CA GLY A 402 7.56 -3.54 -6.79
C GLY A 402 7.69 -2.36 -7.74
N LEU A 403 7.10 -1.22 -7.39
CA LEU A 403 7.20 0.00 -8.17
C LEU A 403 8.00 1.03 -7.36
N LEU A 404 9.16 1.43 -7.89
CA LEU A 404 10.03 2.46 -7.32
C LEU A 404 9.26 3.73 -6.93
N VAL A 405 8.22 4.08 -7.70
CA VAL A 405 7.35 5.24 -7.44
C VAL A 405 6.76 5.24 -6.03
N HIS A 406 6.37 4.09 -5.48
CA HIS A 406 5.80 4.01 -4.14
C HIS A 406 6.88 4.02 -3.05
N ALA A 407 8.11 3.61 -3.37
CA ALA A 407 9.24 3.64 -2.45
C ALA A 407 9.87 5.04 -2.31
N LEU A 408 9.68 5.96 -3.28
CA LEU A 408 10.27 7.29 -3.27
C LEU A 408 9.89 8.16 -2.05
N HIS A 409 8.81 7.82 -1.33
CA HIS A 409 8.38 8.49 -0.10
C HIS A 409 8.37 7.56 1.13
N ALA A 410 8.84 6.32 0.98
CA ALA A 410 8.80 5.30 2.03
C ALA A 410 9.91 5.46 3.08
N ALA A 411 10.82 6.44 2.92
CA ALA A 411 11.94 6.64 3.84
C ALA A 411 11.49 6.95 5.27
N ALA A 412 10.51 7.85 5.45
CA ALA A 412 9.97 8.22 6.76
C ALA A 412 9.29 7.05 7.50
N PRO A 413 8.33 6.31 6.91
CA PRO A 413 7.74 5.15 7.58
C PRO A 413 8.78 4.06 7.83
N THR A 414 9.72 3.83 6.91
CA THR A 414 10.78 2.82 7.09
C THR A 414 11.73 3.18 8.23
N ALA A 415 12.04 4.46 8.44
CA ALA A 415 12.95 4.93 9.48
C ALA A 415 12.45 4.63 10.90
N ALA A 416 11.13 4.57 11.12
CA ALA A 416 10.57 4.19 12.41
C ALA A 416 10.81 2.70 12.75
N TRP A 417 11.01 1.86 11.74
CA TRP A 417 11.17 0.41 11.87
C TRP A 417 12.62 -0.04 11.74
N ARG A 418 13.44 0.68 10.99
CA ARG A 418 14.89 0.49 11.02
C ARG A 418 15.39 0.98 12.38
N GLY A 419 16.19 0.17 13.07
CA GLY A 419 16.84 0.66 14.29
C GLY A 419 17.55 1.98 14.02
N ALA A 420 17.73 2.81 15.05
CA ALA A 420 18.65 3.94 14.95
C ALA A 420 19.95 3.39 14.39
N ALA A 421 20.21 3.63 13.11
CA ALA A 421 21.47 3.27 12.51
C ALA A 421 22.52 3.84 13.46
N ALA A 422 23.51 3.03 13.84
CA ALA A 422 24.74 3.55 14.40
C ALA A 422 25.02 4.85 13.64
N ALA A 423 25.04 5.97 14.39
CA ALA A 423 24.96 7.32 13.85
C ALA A 423 25.70 7.37 12.51
N PRO A 424 25.08 7.88 11.43
CA PRO A 424 25.68 7.84 10.11
C PRO A 424 27.12 8.28 10.26
N ALA A 425 28.06 7.42 9.85
CA ALA A 425 29.48 7.62 9.99
C ALA A 425 29.78 9.09 9.75
N ARG A 426 30.11 9.81 10.84
CA ARG A 426 30.40 11.25 10.93
C ARG A 426 29.69 12.07 9.84
N ALA A 427 28.58 12.74 10.18
CA ALA A 427 27.96 13.76 9.32
C ALA A 427 29.07 14.53 8.58
N PRO A 428 29.04 14.63 7.24
CA PRO A 428 30.13 15.22 6.48
C PRO A 428 30.41 16.57 7.12
N ALA A 429 31.64 16.74 7.63
CA ALA A 429 32.03 17.95 8.34
C ALA A 429 31.61 19.13 7.47
N LEU A 430 30.82 20.03 8.05
CA LEU A 430 30.45 21.27 7.38
C LEU A 430 31.76 21.95 6.97
N GLY A 431 31.86 22.38 5.71
CA GLY A 431 33.05 23.10 5.26
C GLY A 431 33.27 24.35 6.13
N GLU A 432 34.53 24.72 6.38
CA GLU A 432 34.90 25.82 7.30
C GLU A 432 34.11 27.13 7.06
N ALA A 433 33.80 27.44 5.79
CA ALA A 433 33.00 28.61 5.42
C ALA A 433 31.54 28.57 5.93
N HIS A 434 30.92 27.37 5.94
CA HIS A 434 29.56 27.18 6.46
C HIS A 434 29.53 27.36 7.99
N ASP A 435 30.50 26.77 8.68
CA ASP A 435 30.62 26.88 10.15
C ASP A 435 30.93 28.32 10.58
N ALA A 436 31.81 29.02 9.85
CA ALA A 436 32.12 30.43 10.11
C ALA A 436 30.88 31.33 9.98
N LEU A 437 30.02 31.09 8.97
CA LEU A 437 28.76 31.83 8.82
C LEU A 437 27.80 31.58 9.98
N LEU A 438 27.58 30.31 10.33
CA LEU A 438 26.66 29.92 11.40
C LEU A 438 27.13 30.46 12.76
N ALA A 439 28.43 30.37 13.05
CA ALA A 439 29.01 30.90 14.28
C ALA A 439 28.85 32.43 14.39
N ARG A 440 29.13 33.17 13.31
CA ARG A 440 28.96 34.64 13.28
C ARG A 440 27.49 35.05 13.42
N ALA A 441 26.57 34.32 12.80
CA ALA A 441 25.14 34.58 12.93
C ALA A 441 24.63 34.27 14.36
N ALA A 442 25.15 33.22 15.00
CA ALA A 442 24.77 32.85 16.36
C ALA A 442 25.25 33.87 17.42
N GLN A 443 26.40 34.52 17.18
CA GLN A 443 26.96 35.56 18.06
C GLN A 443 26.16 36.88 18.04
N ALA A 444 25.29 37.08 17.04
CA ALA A 444 24.48 38.29 16.95
C ALA A 444 23.42 38.36 18.08
N PRO A 445 23.13 39.57 18.61
CA PRO A 445 22.07 39.76 19.59
C PRO A 445 20.72 39.22 19.08
N PRO A 446 19.86 38.62 19.93
CA PRO A 446 18.58 38.05 19.51
C PRO A 446 17.65 39.04 18.79
N ALA A 447 17.80 40.36 19.02
CA ALA A 447 17.04 41.41 18.35
C ALA A 447 17.47 41.67 16.90
N GLU A 448 18.76 41.55 16.61
CA GLU A 448 19.36 41.88 15.31
C GLU A 448 19.73 40.64 14.49
N ARG A 449 19.57 39.44 15.09
CA ARG A 449 19.99 38.16 14.50
C ARG A 449 19.40 37.90 13.12
N ALA A 450 18.12 38.21 12.91
CA ALA A 450 17.46 37.99 11.62
C ALA A 450 18.04 38.88 10.51
N ALA A 451 18.19 40.19 10.78
CA ALA A 451 18.78 41.14 9.83
C ALA A 451 20.27 40.85 9.57
N THR A 452 21.01 40.49 10.61
CA THR A 452 22.42 40.09 10.52
C THR A 452 22.56 38.81 9.68
N LEU A 453 21.68 37.84 9.88
CA LEU A 453 21.68 36.61 9.10
C LEU A 453 21.41 36.87 7.63
N ASP A 454 20.41 37.68 7.29
CA ASP A 454 20.13 38.06 5.89
C ASP A 454 21.34 38.72 5.21
N ALA A 455 22.02 39.63 5.91
CA ALA A 455 23.21 40.29 5.39
C ALA A 455 24.39 39.32 5.19
N LEU A 456 24.68 38.48 6.20
CA LEU A 456 25.77 37.49 6.15
C LEU A 456 25.51 36.42 5.08
N PHE A 457 24.28 35.93 4.98
CA PHE A 457 23.90 34.91 4.02
C PHE A 457 23.93 35.44 2.58
N ALA A 458 23.44 36.66 2.35
CA ALA A 458 23.55 37.29 1.04
C ALA A 458 25.01 37.48 0.58
N ALA A 459 25.90 37.89 1.49
CA ALA A 459 27.33 38.01 1.22
C ALA A 459 27.95 36.65 0.88
N PHE A 460 27.65 35.62 1.68
CA PHE A 460 28.13 34.25 1.46
C PHE A 460 27.68 33.69 0.12
N VAL A 461 26.39 33.81 -0.23
CA VAL A 461 25.87 33.31 -1.52
C VAL A 461 26.55 34.03 -2.69
N ARG A 462 26.83 35.33 -2.58
CA ARG A 462 27.53 36.10 -3.62
C ARG A 462 28.97 35.62 -3.80
N GLU A 463 29.74 35.55 -2.71
CA GLU A 463 31.13 35.12 -2.71
C GLU A 463 31.28 33.68 -3.23
N GLU A 464 30.44 32.77 -2.75
CA GLU A 464 30.48 31.37 -3.15
C GLU A 464 30.04 31.17 -4.61
N SER A 465 29.06 31.95 -5.08
CA SER A 465 28.68 31.95 -6.49
C SER A 465 29.78 32.52 -7.40
N GLU A 466 30.51 33.54 -6.95
CA GLU A 466 31.65 34.10 -7.69
C GLU A 466 32.82 33.11 -7.75
N ARG A 467 33.12 32.44 -6.64
CA ARG A 467 34.12 31.37 -6.56
C ARG A 467 33.79 30.23 -7.54
N LEU A 468 32.54 29.78 -7.57
CA LEU A 468 32.09 28.74 -8.50
C LEU A 468 32.12 29.20 -9.97
N ARG A 469 31.79 30.46 -10.26
CA ARG A 469 31.89 31.02 -11.62
C ARG A 469 33.34 31.10 -12.09
N ALA A 470 34.26 31.52 -11.21
CA ALA A 470 35.69 31.58 -11.50
C ALA A 470 36.25 30.17 -11.76
N ALA A 471 35.88 29.18 -10.93
CA ALA A 471 36.32 27.80 -11.10
C ALA A 471 35.77 27.16 -12.39
N ALA A 472 34.54 27.48 -12.79
CA ALA A 472 33.89 26.90 -13.96
C ALA A 472 34.10 27.72 -15.26
N ASN A 473 34.77 28.88 -15.21
CA ASN A 473 34.92 29.82 -16.33
C ASN A 473 33.60 30.21 -17.02
N VAL A 474 32.51 30.38 -16.25
CA VAL A 474 31.17 30.71 -16.78
C VAL A 474 30.77 32.15 -16.44
N LYS A 475 30.30 32.92 -17.43
CA LYS A 475 29.73 34.27 -17.22
C LYS A 475 28.42 34.22 -16.42
N ALA A 476 28.11 35.30 -15.70
CA ALA A 476 26.87 35.41 -14.93
C ALA A 476 25.62 35.19 -15.83
N SER A 477 24.96 34.05 -15.65
CA SER A 477 23.76 33.65 -16.40
C SER A 477 22.87 32.80 -15.50
N ARG A 478 21.58 32.63 -15.85
CA ARG A 478 20.65 31.73 -15.15
C ARG A 478 21.14 30.27 -15.13
N LYS A 479 22.07 29.90 -16.00
CA LYS A 479 22.71 28.58 -16.08
C LYS A 479 24.00 28.47 -15.24
N ALA A 480 24.40 29.52 -14.53
CA ALA A 480 25.61 29.47 -13.70
C ALA A 480 25.44 28.47 -12.54
N PRO A 481 26.53 27.78 -12.13
CA PRO A 481 26.50 26.86 -11.00
C PRO A 481 26.09 27.61 -9.72
N LYS A 482 25.17 27.02 -8.96
CA LYS A 482 24.66 27.59 -7.69
C LYS A 482 25.38 26.93 -6.50
N PRO A 483 25.65 27.66 -5.39
CA PRO A 483 26.34 27.14 -4.20
C PRO A 483 25.74 25.84 -3.67
N ALA A 484 26.50 24.77 -3.42
CA ALA A 484 25.93 23.56 -2.82
C ALA A 484 25.52 23.86 -1.37
N LEU A 485 24.28 23.53 -0.99
CA LEU A 485 23.77 23.74 0.37
C LEU A 485 23.48 22.37 1.00
N PRO A 486 24.38 21.83 1.83
CA PRO A 486 24.17 20.52 2.45
C PRO A 486 23.04 20.59 3.49
N THR A 487 22.26 19.52 3.61
CA THR A 487 21.13 19.41 4.55
C THR A 487 21.43 19.86 5.99
N PRO A 488 22.54 19.46 6.65
CA PRO A 488 22.83 19.92 8.01
C PRO A 488 23.03 21.44 8.10
N PHE A 489 23.58 22.06 7.05
CA PHE A 489 23.72 23.51 6.98
C PHE A 489 22.36 24.19 6.88
N VAL A 490 21.47 23.67 6.01
CA VAL A 490 20.12 24.21 5.84
C VAL A 490 19.31 24.09 7.14
N GLN A 491 19.42 22.97 7.87
CA GLN A 491 18.75 22.80 9.17
C GLN A 491 19.22 23.83 10.21
N ALA A 492 20.53 24.01 10.37
CA ALA A 492 21.09 25.01 11.28
C ALA A 492 20.71 26.44 10.87
N LEU A 493 20.71 26.72 9.57
CA LEU A 493 20.32 28.00 9.00
C LEU A 493 18.83 28.30 9.23
N LEU A 494 17.95 27.30 9.06
CA LEU A 494 16.51 27.41 9.34
C LEU A 494 16.24 27.66 10.83
N ALA A 495 16.99 27.04 11.73
CA ALA A 495 16.85 27.28 13.17
C ALA A 495 17.17 28.73 13.57
N LEU A 496 18.12 29.36 12.88
CA LEU A 496 18.48 30.76 13.07
C LEU A 496 17.54 31.73 12.32
N ALA A 497 17.10 31.36 11.12
CA ALA A 497 16.22 32.17 10.26
C ALA A 497 14.76 32.16 10.72
N LEU A 498 14.33 31.09 11.39
CA LEU A 498 12.98 30.90 11.91
C LEU A 498 13.03 30.32 13.35
N PRO A 499 13.43 31.14 14.34
CA PRO A 499 13.45 30.74 15.74
C PRO A 499 12.05 30.34 16.24
N ALA A 500 12.01 29.53 17.29
CA ALA A 500 10.75 29.18 17.93
C ALA A 500 10.07 30.44 18.50
N PRO A 501 8.74 30.58 18.40
CA PRO A 501 8.04 31.74 18.90
C PRO A 501 8.14 31.82 20.43
N GLU A 502 8.72 32.91 20.94
CA GLU A 502 8.72 33.22 22.37
C GLU A 502 7.37 33.85 22.78
N ARG A 503 6.81 33.41 23.92
CA ARG A 503 5.49 33.90 24.38
C ARG A 503 5.55 35.42 24.58
N GLY A 504 4.68 36.15 23.88
CA GLY A 504 4.49 37.59 24.05
C GLY A 504 5.38 38.50 23.19
N GLN A 505 6.25 37.94 22.33
CA GLN A 505 7.03 38.72 21.36
C GLN A 505 6.57 38.45 19.93
N PRO A 506 6.63 39.46 19.03
CA PRO A 506 6.38 39.22 17.61
C PRO A 506 7.44 38.25 17.06
N PRO A 507 7.04 37.27 16.23
CA PRO A 507 7.98 36.32 15.65
C PRO A 507 8.98 37.07 14.77
N ARG A 508 10.26 36.83 15.03
CA ARG A 508 11.37 37.40 14.26
C ARG A 508 11.82 36.36 13.26
N HIS A 509 11.87 36.71 11.98
CA HIS A 509 12.37 35.84 10.93
C HIS A 509 13.29 36.59 9.97
N ALA A 510 14.14 35.86 9.27
CA ALA A 510 15.03 36.37 8.22
C ALA A 510 14.38 36.16 6.84
N PRO A 511 13.56 37.09 6.34
CA PRO A 511 12.70 36.87 5.18
C PRO A 511 13.48 36.60 3.89
N HIS A 512 14.63 37.26 3.68
CA HIS A 512 15.40 37.10 2.45
C HIS A 512 16.09 35.74 2.38
N THR A 513 16.63 35.27 3.51
CA THR A 513 17.24 33.95 3.66
C THR A 513 16.18 32.86 3.46
N LEU A 514 15.03 32.95 4.13
CA LEU A 514 13.95 31.97 3.99
C LEU A 514 13.43 31.91 2.55
N ARG A 515 13.21 33.06 1.92
CA ARG A 515 12.80 33.15 0.52
C ARG A 515 13.80 32.47 -0.41
N TYR A 516 15.10 32.71 -0.24
CA TYR A 516 16.13 32.07 -1.04
C TYR A 516 16.13 30.54 -0.88
N LEU A 517 16.02 30.05 0.35
CA LEU A 517 16.00 28.60 0.62
C LEU A 517 14.76 27.92 0.02
N LEU A 518 13.59 28.55 0.16
CA LEU A 518 12.34 28.04 -0.41
C LEU A 518 12.33 28.08 -1.94
N GLU A 519 12.72 29.20 -2.56
CA GLU A 519 12.80 29.30 -4.04
C GLU A 519 13.80 28.31 -4.65
N ARG A 520 14.81 27.89 -3.87
CA ARG A 520 15.77 26.87 -4.29
C ARG A 520 15.26 25.43 -4.07
N GLY A 521 14.14 25.24 -3.37
CA GLY A 521 13.58 23.92 -3.09
C GLY A 521 14.47 23.05 -2.20
N VAL A 522 15.30 23.66 -1.34
CA VAL A 522 16.21 22.93 -0.43
C VAL A 522 15.59 22.68 0.95
N VAL A 523 14.38 23.18 1.19
CA VAL A 523 13.68 23.06 2.48
C VAL A 523 12.66 21.93 2.40
N SER A 524 12.69 21.05 3.40
CA SER A 524 11.66 20.03 3.64
C SER A 524 11.01 20.27 5.00
N ALA A 525 9.74 19.90 5.15
CA ALA A 525 8.98 20.00 6.39
C ALA A 525 9.67 19.24 7.55
N ALA A 526 10.25 18.07 7.26
CA ALA A 526 10.98 17.25 8.23
C ALA A 526 12.31 17.87 8.73
N MET A 527 12.76 18.98 8.13
CA MET A 527 14.01 19.64 8.55
C MET A 527 13.90 20.35 9.90
N VAL A 528 12.69 20.66 10.35
CA VAL A 528 12.44 21.23 11.68
C VAL A 528 11.79 20.16 12.56
N PRO A 529 12.34 19.88 13.75
CA PRO A 529 11.78 18.88 14.65
C PRO A 529 10.33 19.23 15.06
N ASP A 530 9.57 18.20 15.41
CA ASP A 530 8.18 18.27 15.88
C ASP A 530 7.19 18.88 14.89
N ASP A 531 7.46 18.77 13.58
CA ASP A 531 6.61 19.28 12.49
C ASP A 531 6.30 20.79 12.63
N ALA A 532 7.22 21.52 13.28
CA ALA A 532 6.98 22.89 13.71
C ALA A 532 7.20 23.93 12.60
N LEU A 533 7.66 23.55 11.40
CA LEU A 533 8.00 24.48 10.33
C LEU A 533 6.80 25.36 9.96
N VAL A 534 5.66 24.76 9.64
CA VAL A 534 4.48 25.49 9.17
C VAL A 534 3.83 26.31 10.29
N PRO A 535 3.62 25.78 11.50
CA PRO A 535 3.17 26.59 12.63
C PRO A 535 4.04 27.84 12.89
N ARG A 536 5.37 27.71 12.80
CA ARG A 536 6.30 28.84 12.98
C ARG A 536 6.18 29.85 11.84
N LEU A 537 6.08 29.40 10.59
CA LEU A 537 5.89 30.29 9.44
C LEU A 537 4.55 31.01 9.48
N ARG A 538 3.47 30.32 9.88
CA ARG A 538 2.14 30.93 10.06
C ARG A 538 2.17 32.04 11.11
N ALA A 539 2.94 31.87 12.18
CA ALA A 539 3.11 32.91 13.18
C ALA A 539 3.68 34.23 12.60
N THR A 540 4.57 34.14 11.59
CA THR A 540 5.17 35.34 10.94
C THR A 540 4.15 36.19 10.18
N ARG A 541 3.01 35.62 9.76
CA ARG A 541 2.01 36.25 8.88
C ARG A 541 2.58 36.80 7.57
N ASP A 542 3.74 36.33 7.13
CA ASP A 542 4.35 36.71 5.86
C ASP A 542 3.77 35.86 4.73
N TRP A 543 2.74 36.38 4.06
CA TRP A 543 2.06 35.72 2.95
C TRP A 543 2.96 35.40 1.75
N SER A 544 4.04 36.16 1.57
CA SER A 544 4.99 35.90 0.48
C SER A 544 5.77 34.61 0.74
N VAL A 545 6.15 34.37 1.98
CA VAL A 545 6.83 33.15 2.43
C VAL A 545 5.85 31.97 2.47
N LEU A 546 4.64 32.16 2.98
CA LEU A 546 3.61 31.10 3.01
C LEU A 546 3.25 30.61 1.59
N ALA A 547 3.14 31.50 0.61
CA ALA A 547 2.91 31.11 -0.79
C ALA A 547 4.08 30.31 -1.38
N LEU A 548 5.33 30.64 -1.00
CA LEU A 548 6.51 29.89 -1.42
C LEU A 548 6.56 28.49 -0.78
N VAL A 549 6.13 28.36 0.47
CA VAL A 549 6.02 27.05 1.16
C VAL A 549 5.07 26.13 0.40
N LEU A 550 3.86 26.61 0.09
CA LEU A 550 2.86 25.85 -0.67
C LEU A 550 3.37 25.39 -2.04
N ARG A 551 4.30 26.14 -2.65
CA ARG A 551 4.80 25.87 -4.00
C ARG A 551 6.06 24.99 -4.04
N HIS A 552 6.94 25.13 -3.06
CA HIS A 552 8.30 24.61 -3.16
C HIS A 552 8.66 23.56 -2.12
N VAL A 553 7.86 23.38 -1.06
CA VAL A 553 8.10 22.34 -0.05
C VAL A 553 7.40 21.05 -0.50
N PRO A 554 8.15 20.00 -0.86
CA PRO A 554 7.59 18.80 -1.49
C PRO A 554 6.85 17.86 -0.52
N ASP A 555 7.17 17.92 0.76
CA ASP A 555 6.67 17.05 1.84
C ASP A 555 5.69 17.78 2.78
N LEU A 556 4.97 18.77 2.26
CA LEU A 556 3.98 19.53 3.02
C LEU A 556 2.75 18.65 3.33
N ALA A 557 2.38 18.53 4.60
CA ALA A 557 1.16 17.81 5.00
C ALA A 557 -0.13 18.57 4.61
N GLU A 558 -1.20 17.83 4.30
CA GLU A 558 -2.51 18.40 3.93
C GLU A 558 -3.09 19.29 5.03
N ALA A 559 -2.94 18.88 6.29
CA ALA A 559 -3.36 19.66 7.45
C ALA A 559 -2.73 21.06 7.45
N HIS A 560 -1.46 21.16 7.07
CA HIS A 560 -0.74 22.42 6.98
C HIS A 560 -1.19 23.30 5.82
N ALA A 561 -1.42 22.72 4.64
CA ALA A 561 -1.93 23.46 3.50
C ALA A 561 -3.32 24.05 3.79
N ILE A 562 -4.23 23.26 4.36
CA ILE A 562 -5.58 23.72 4.73
C ILE A 562 -5.54 24.71 5.90
N ALA A 563 -4.62 24.58 6.85
CA ALA A 563 -4.46 25.57 7.90
C ALA A 563 -4.05 26.96 7.35
N ILE A 564 -3.27 27.02 6.28
CA ILE A 564 -2.95 28.29 5.58
C ILE A 564 -4.18 28.83 4.84
N VAL A 565 -5.00 27.96 4.23
CA VAL A 565 -6.28 28.36 3.62
C VAL A 565 -7.23 28.96 4.67
N ARG A 566 -7.32 28.34 5.84
CA ARG A 566 -8.08 28.88 6.99
C ARG A 566 -7.58 30.25 7.41
N ASP A 567 -6.27 30.46 7.50
CA ASP A 567 -5.72 31.78 7.84
C ASP A 567 -6.12 32.83 6.80
N ALA A 568 -6.19 32.46 5.52
CA ALA A 568 -6.62 33.36 4.45
C ALA A 568 -8.13 33.67 4.51
N LEU A 569 -8.95 32.67 4.89
CA LEU A 569 -10.38 32.85 5.15
C LEU A 569 -10.64 33.76 6.36
N ALA A 570 -9.84 33.64 7.41
CA ALA A 570 -9.91 34.52 8.57
C ALA A 570 -9.46 35.95 8.24
N ALA A 571 -8.44 36.09 7.39
CA ALA A 571 -7.91 37.38 6.92
C ALA A 571 -8.64 37.93 5.66
N ARG A 572 -9.84 37.42 5.33
CA ARG A 572 -10.58 37.76 4.10
C ARG A 572 -10.86 39.25 3.87
N HIS A 573 -10.85 40.08 4.92
CA HIS A 573 -11.04 41.53 4.86
C HIS A 573 -9.74 42.33 4.98
N ASP A 574 -8.62 41.68 5.26
CA ASP A 574 -7.31 42.33 5.37
C ASP A 574 -6.77 42.63 3.97
N ALA A 575 -6.41 43.90 3.71
CA ALA A 575 -5.82 44.35 2.45
C ALA A 575 -4.44 43.70 2.19
N ALA A 576 -3.68 43.39 3.24
CA ALA A 576 -2.34 42.80 3.16
C ALA A 576 -2.35 41.29 2.90
N ALA A 577 -3.48 40.61 3.14
CA ALA A 577 -3.63 39.19 2.86
C ALA A 577 -3.99 38.93 1.38
N PRO A 578 -3.48 37.86 0.77
CA PRO A 578 -3.95 37.41 -0.54
C PRO A 578 -5.39 36.89 -0.42
N GLY A 579 -6.19 37.03 -1.47
CA GLY A 579 -7.53 36.44 -1.49
C GLY A 579 -7.46 34.91 -1.43
N VAL A 580 -8.50 34.31 -0.87
CA VAL A 580 -8.59 32.84 -0.63
C VAL A 580 -8.35 32.05 -1.92
N ALA A 581 -8.89 32.53 -3.04
CA ALA A 581 -8.69 31.92 -4.35
C ALA A 581 -7.20 31.79 -4.73
N ARG A 582 -6.35 32.76 -4.37
CA ARG A 582 -4.91 32.73 -4.69
C ARG A 582 -4.16 31.70 -3.87
N VAL A 583 -4.50 31.59 -2.58
CA VAL A 583 -3.92 30.57 -1.70
C VAL A 583 -4.36 29.19 -2.15
N LEU A 584 -5.65 29.02 -2.44
CA LEU A 584 -6.20 27.75 -2.91
C LEU A 584 -5.61 27.33 -4.27
N GLN A 585 -5.30 28.27 -5.16
CA GLN A 585 -4.58 27.97 -6.41
C GLN A 585 -3.24 27.28 -6.16
N HIS A 586 -2.50 27.70 -5.12
CA HIS A 586 -1.24 27.07 -4.76
C HIS A 586 -1.43 25.68 -4.13
N VAL A 587 -2.51 25.48 -3.36
CA VAL A 587 -2.86 24.17 -2.79
C VAL A 587 -3.29 23.18 -3.87
N LEU A 588 -3.99 23.65 -4.91
CA LEU A 588 -4.45 22.82 -6.02
C LEU A 588 -3.41 22.67 -7.15
N ALA A 589 -2.25 23.29 -7.00
CA ALA A 589 -1.15 23.10 -7.95
C ALA A 589 -0.54 21.70 -7.78
N PRO A 590 -0.12 21.03 -8.87
CA PRO A 590 0.55 19.74 -8.76
C PRO A 590 1.84 19.82 -7.91
N PRO A 591 2.16 18.79 -7.10
CA PRO A 591 1.49 17.49 -6.99
C PRO A 591 0.18 17.52 -6.16
N PRO A 592 -0.84 16.70 -6.52
CA PRO A 592 -2.11 16.69 -5.79
C PRO A 592 -1.97 16.04 -4.41
N PHE A 593 -2.68 16.59 -3.43
CA PHE A 593 -2.81 16.05 -2.08
C PHE A 593 -3.72 14.81 -2.02
N SER A 594 -3.58 14.01 -0.95
CA SER A 594 -4.42 12.83 -0.74
C SER A 594 -5.86 13.23 -0.38
N LYS A 595 -6.84 12.85 -1.21
CA LYS A 595 -8.28 13.13 -0.97
C LYS A 595 -8.75 12.86 0.46
N PRO A 596 -8.55 11.66 1.06
CA PRO A 596 -8.99 11.42 2.44
C PRO A 596 -8.29 12.31 3.47
N ALA A 597 -7.02 12.66 3.26
CA ALA A 597 -6.29 13.55 4.16
C ALA A 597 -6.77 15.01 4.03
N VAL A 598 -7.05 15.49 2.81
CA VAL A 598 -7.66 16.80 2.56
C VAL A 598 -9.03 16.89 3.24
N ARG A 599 -9.90 15.89 3.09
CA ARG A 599 -11.22 15.88 3.76
C ARG A 599 -11.11 15.93 5.29
N MET A 600 -10.15 15.19 5.86
CA MET A 600 -9.88 15.24 7.30
C MET A 600 -9.34 16.60 7.74
N ALA A 601 -8.41 17.18 6.97
CA ALA A 601 -7.83 18.48 7.23
C ALA A 601 -8.85 19.62 7.14
N LEU A 602 -9.71 19.59 6.10
CA LEU A 602 -10.87 20.47 5.97
C LEU A 602 -11.71 20.40 7.24
N ARG A 603 -12.23 19.22 7.58
CA ARG A 603 -13.08 19.01 8.78
C ARG A 603 -12.44 19.50 10.08
N THR A 604 -11.11 19.40 10.19
CA THR A 604 -10.38 19.77 11.40
C THR A 604 -10.15 21.29 11.51
N HIS A 605 -9.90 21.96 10.39
CA HIS A 605 -9.47 23.37 10.39
C HIS A 605 -10.58 24.36 10.03
N ILE A 606 -11.57 23.95 9.25
CA ILE A 606 -12.67 24.80 8.78
C ILE A 606 -13.97 24.22 9.33
N ALA A 607 -14.57 24.92 10.28
CA ALA A 607 -15.80 24.49 10.97
C ALA A 607 -17.00 25.40 10.66
N ASP A 608 -16.74 26.65 10.29
CA ASP A 608 -17.76 27.67 10.04
C ASP A 608 -18.42 27.48 8.67
N ASN A 609 -19.75 27.50 8.64
CA ASN A 609 -20.53 27.38 7.40
C ASN A 609 -20.20 28.52 6.44
N ASP A 610 -19.94 29.73 6.93
CA ASP A 610 -19.62 30.89 6.10
C ASP A 610 -18.33 30.67 5.30
N GLU A 611 -17.31 30.07 5.95
CA GLU A 611 -16.03 29.75 5.32
C GLU A 611 -16.18 28.66 4.25
N VAL A 612 -17.02 27.66 4.50
CA VAL A 612 -17.34 26.59 3.53
C VAL A 612 -18.07 27.16 2.31
N LEU A 613 -19.02 28.08 2.54
CA LEU A 613 -19.77 28.74 1.45
C LEU A 613 -18.86 29.60 0.56
N ILE A 614 -17.85 30.27 1.14
CA ILE A 614 -16.82 30.98 0.36
C ILE A 614 -16.04 30.01 -0.54
N LEU A 615 -15.62 28.85 -0.01
CA LEU A 615 -14.90 27.84 -0.80
C LEU A 615 -15.75 27.31 -1.95
N LEU A 616 -17.03 27.02 -1.72
CA LEU A 616 -17.96 26.57 -2.76
C LEU A 616 -18.19 27.64 -3.83
N ASP A 617 -18.31 28.92 -3.46
CA ASP A 617 -18.42 29.99 -4.46
C ASP A 617 -17.15 30.14 -5.28
N VAL A 618 -15.96 30.03 -4.68
CA VAL A 618 -14.67 30.04 -5.42
C VAL A 618 -14.61 28.89 -6.44
N VAL A 619 -14.97 27.67 -6.03
CA VAL A 619 -15.03 26.51 -6.92
C VAL A 619 -16.01 26.76 -8.07
N ARG A 620 -17.21 27.26 -7.76
CA ARG A 620 -18.23 27.58 -8.76
C ARG A 620 -17.73 28.61 -9.78
N VAL A 621 -17.07 29.68 -9.32
CA VAL A 621 -16.49 30.71 -10.19
C VAL A 621 -15.43 30.15 -11.12
N TRP A 622 -14.58 29.26 -10.62
CA TRP A 622 -13.56 28.63 -11.45
C TRP A 622 -14.13 27.64 -12.48
N LEU A 623 -15.15 26.87 -12.11
CA LEU A 623 -15.86 26.01 -13.04
C LEU A 623 -16.49 26.82 -14.17
N ASP A 624 -17.20 27.90 -13.82
CA ASP A 624 -17.84 28.79 -14.79
C ASP A 624 -16.82 29.43 -15.73
N ALA A 625 -15.71 29.93 -15.19
CA ALA A 625 -14.63 30.53 -15.98
C ALA A 625 -13.96 29.54 -16.95
N GLN A 626 -13.76 28.28 -16.54
CA GLN A 626 -13.16 27.24 -17.38
C GLN A 626 -14.09 26.78 -18.51
N LEU A 627 -15.39 26.70 -18.25
CA LEU A 627 -16.38 26.25 -19.23
C LEU A 627 -16.70 27.30 -20.30
N HIS A 628 -16.66 28.58 -19.91
CA HIS A 628 -16.88 29.71 -20.82
C HIS A 628 -15.58 30.23 -21.45
N ALA A 629 -14.44 29.56 -21.20
CA ALA A 629 -13.17 29.94 -21.80
C ALA A 629 -13.22 29.75 -23.33
N PRO A 630 -12.73 30.73 -24.12
CA PRO A 630 -12.74 30.61 -25.57
C PRO A 630 -11.86 29.44 -26.04
N LEU A 631 -12.42 28.56 -26.88
CA LEU A 631 -11.76 27.37 -27.45
C LEU A 631 -10.44 27.66 -28.18
N ALA A 632 -10.23 28.91 -28.60
CA ALA A 632 -9.05 29.35 -29.36
C ALA A 632 -7.75 29.47 -28.53
N GLY A 633 -7.73 29.05 -27.25
CA GLY A 633 -6.55 29.15 -26.39
C GLY A 633 -6.11 30.59 -26.12
N ALA A 634 -6.99 31.57 -26.37
CA ALA A 634 -6.76 32.95 -25.99
C ALA A 634 -6.59 33.00 -24.48
N ARG A 635 -5.52 33.66 -24.01
CA ARG A 635 -5.19 33.79 -22.58
C ARG A 635 -6.46 34.19 -21.82
N GLU A 636 -6.91 33.32 -20.92
CA GLU A 636 -8.02 33.60 -20.01
C GLU A 636 -7.80 34.98 -19.39
N ALA A 637 -8.80 35.86 -19.50
CA ALA A 637 -8.75 37.17 -18.90
C ALA A 637 -8.62 37.01 -17.39
N ARG A 638 -7.54 37.55 -16.84
CA ARG A 638 -7.30 37.67 -15.42
C ARG A 638 -8.44 38.47 -14.79
N GLY A 639 -9.16 37.86 -13.83
CA GLY A 639 -10.20 38.56 -13.09
C GLY A 639 -9.61 39.72 -12.30
N ALA A 640 -10.24 40.89 -12.34
CA ALA A 640 -9.79 42.04 -11.56
C ALA A 640 -9.93 41.76 -10.06
N ASP A 641 -8.96 42.26 -9.27
CA ASP A 641 -9.06 42.27 -7.81
C ASP A 641 -10.31 43.07 -7.39
N GLY A 642 -11.11 42.51 -6.47
CA GLY A 642 -12.37 43.10 -6.06
C GLY A 642 -12.94 42.46 -4.81
N VAL A 643 -14.15 42.86 -4.44
CA VAL A 643 -14.92 42.21 -3.36
C VAL A 643 -16.12 41.54 -4.00
N ARG A 644 -16.34 40.28 -3.65
CA ARG A 644 -17.46 39.47 -4.14
C ARG A 644 -18.32 39.03 -2.97
N THR A 645 -19.62 39.06 -3.19
CA THR A 645 -20.62 38.54 -2.26
C THR A 645 -20.99 37.11 -2.66
N VAL A 646 -20.94 36.18 -1.71
CA VAL A 646 -21.45 34.83 -1.92
C VAL A 646 -22.95 34.92 -2.21
N PRO A 647 -23.45 34.28 -3.28
CA PRO A 647 -24.82 34.50 -3.73
C PRO A 647 -25.88 34.22 -2.68
N ARG A 648 -26.89 35.08 -2.64
CA ARG A 648 -28.03 34.97 -1.72
C ARG A 648 -27.63 34.93 -0.25
N THR A 649 -26.44 35.44 0.09
CA THR A 649 -25.95 35.62 1.46
C THR A 649 -25.38 37.02 1.64
N ALA A 650 -25.13 37.42 2.89
CA ALA A 650 -24.41 38.65 3.22
C ALA A 650 -22.88 38.47 3.28
N ILE A 651 -22.37 37.25 3.00
CA ILE A 651 -20.97 36.90 3.17
C ILE A 651 -20.16 37.51 2.02
N THR A 652 -19.10 38.25 2.35
CA THR A 652 -18.22 38.88 1.36
C THR A 652 -16.78 38.42 1.51
N TYR A 653 -16.09 38.28 0.38
CA TYR A 653 -14.66 37.92 0.35
C TYR A 653 -13.95 38.65 -0.79
N ARG A 654 -12.62 38.80 -0.66
CA ARG A 654 -11.79 39.42 -1.70
C ARG A 654 -11.51 38.42 -2.82
N THR A 655 -11.78 38.84 -4.06
CA THR A 655 -11.30 38.15 -5.25
C THR A 655 -9.86 38.55 -5.53
N SER A 656 -9.12 37.66 -6.18
CA SER A 656 -7.73 37.91 -6.58
C SER A 656 -7.56 37.64 -8.07
N ASP A 657 -6.63 38.33 -8.71
CA ASP A 657 -6.11 38.05 -10.04
C ASP A 657 -5.45 36.66 -10.05
N VAL A 658 -6.29 35.65 -10.26
CA VAL A 658 -5.94 34.24 -10.15
C VAL A 658 -6.48 33.51 -11.37
N ARG A 659 -5.57 32.78 -12.02
CA ARG A 659 -5.95 31.83 -13.05
C ARG A 659 -6.57 30.60 -12.39
N ALA A 660 -7.78 30.23 -12.84
CA ALA A 660 -8.42 29.00 -12.39
C ALA A 660 -7.49 27.78 -12.59
N PRO A 661 -7.35 26.89 -11.59
CA PRO A 661 -6.63 25.63 -11.75
C PRO A 661 -7.25 24.75 -12.86
N PRO A 662 -6.55 23.69 -13.29
CA PRO A 662 -7.11 22.71 -14.24
C PRO A 662 -8.48 22.20 -13.77
N LEU A 663 -9.41 22.00 -14.70
CA LEU A 663 -10.79 21.61 -14.42
C LEU A 663 -10.87 20.39 -13.48
N ASP A 664 -10.05 19.37 -13.71
CA ASP A 664 -10.00 18.15 -12.89
C ASP A 664 -9.64 18.45 -11.42
N ALA A 665 -8.73 19.40 -11.17
CA ALA A 665 -8.33 19.78 -9.82
C ALA A 665 -9.43 20.57 -9.10
N VAL A 666 -10.12 21.46 -9.83
CA VAL A 666 -11.24 22.24 -9.30
C VAL A 666 -12.43 21.33 -8.98
N ALA A 667 -12.78 20.42 -9.90
CA ALA A 667 -13.86 19.46 -9.70
C ALA A 667 -13.55 18.50 -8.55
N SER A 668 -12.33 17.95 -8.50
CA SER A 668 -11.90 17.07 -7.41
C SER A 668 -11.95 17.76 -6.05
N PHE A 669 -11.51 19.02 -5.96
CA PHE A 669 -11.60 19.76 -4.69
C PHE A 669 -13.05 20.09 -4.32
N GLY A 670 -13.90 20.39 -5.31
CA GLY A 670 -15.33 20.56 -5.10
C GLY A 670 -16.01 19.32 -4.53
N GLU A 671 -15.66 18.13 -5.04
CA GLU A 671 -16.08 16.84 -4.47
C GLU A 671 -15.62 16.71 -3.02
N ASP A 672 -14.35 17.00 -2.72
CA ASP A 672 -13.81 16.87 -1.37
C ASP A 672 -14.52 17.81 -0.37
N VAL A 673 -14.86 19.03 -0.77
CA VAL A 673 -15.63 19.98 0.05
C VAL A 673 -17.06 19.48 0.28
N LEU A 674 -17.75 19.01 -0.77
CA LEU A 674 -19.10 18.49 -0.64
C LEU A 674 -19.14 17.20 0.20
N ASP A 675 -18.27 16.23 -0.06
CA ASP A 675 -18.17 14.99 0.72
C ASP A 675 -17.95 15.26 2.22
N THR A 676 -17.20 16.33 2.55
CA THR A 676 -16.88 16.69 3.93
C THR A 676 -18.03 17.39 4.63
N TYR A 677 -18.71 18.33 3.97
CA TYR A 677 -19.64 19.26 4.61
C TYR A 677 -21.10 19.13 4.19
N PHE A 678 -21.43 18.30 3.19
CA PHE A 678 -22.81 18.24 2.66
C PHE A 678 -23.87 17.96 3.73
N PRO A 679 -23.69 17.02 4.68
CA PRO A 679 -24.65 16.83 5.77
C PRO A 679 -24.79 18.06 6.68
N GLN A 680 -23.68 18.77 6.95
CA GLN A 680 -23.66 19.98 7.77
C GLN A 680 -24.38 21.14 7.08
N LEU A 681 -24.13 21.33 5.78
CA LEU A 681 -24.80 22.38 5.00
C LEU A 681 -26.31 22.09 4.88
N LEU A 682 -26.70 20.84 4.60
CA LEU A 682 -28.12 20.48 4.54
C LEU A 682 -28.88 20.74 5.85
N ALA A 683 -28.21 20.61 7.00
CA ALA A 683 -28.83 20.86 8.30
C ALA A 683 -29.12 22.34 8.57
N ASP A 684 -28.41 23.27 7.90
CA ASP A 684 -28.57 24.72 8.08
C ASP A 684 -29.36 25.36 6.92
N PRO A 685 -30.61 25.82 7.15
CA PRO A 685 -31.44 26.45 6.13
C PRO A 685 -30.83 27.68 5.46
N ALA A 686 -29.92 28.40 6.16
CA ALA A 686 -29.27 29.59 5.59
C ALA A 686 -28.40 29.25 4.38
N THR A 687 -27.90 28.01 4.29
CA THR A 687 -27.02 27.57 3.20
C THR A 687 -27.77 27.07 1.97
N HIS A 688 -29.05 26.72 2.10
CA HIS A 688 -29.85 26.06 1.05
C HIS A 688 -29.94 26.87 -0.24
N ALA A 689 -30.04 28.20 -0.12
CA ALA A 689 -30.10 29.10 -1.25
C ALA A 689 -28.80 29.06 -2.09
N CYS A 690 -27.64 28.98 -1.43
CA CYS A 690 -26.34 28.84 -2.07
C CYS A 690 -26.19 27.44 -2.70
N LEU A 691 -26.57 26.39 -1.98
CA LEU A 691 -26.54 25.00 -2.49
C LEU A 691 -27.38 24.82 -3.75
N ALA A 692 -28.57 25.43 -3.80
CA ALA A 692 -29.43 25.41 -4.98
C ALA A 692 -28.75 26.07 -6.19
N GLU A 693 -28.03 27.18 -5.96
CA GLU A 693 -27.27 27.83 -7.04
C GLU A 693 -26.05 27.03 -7.49
N VAL A 694 -25.31 26.42 -6.56
CA VAL A 694 -24.18 25.54 -6.88
C VAL A 694 -24.68 24.33 -7.68
N THR A 695 -25.81 23.74 -7.28
CA THR A 695 -26.43 22.61 -7.98
C THR A 695 -26.82 22.99 -9.41
N ARG A 696 -27.44 24.17 -9.58
CA ARG A 696 -27.79 24.71 -10.91
C ARG A 696 -26.54 24.90 -11.78
N ALA A 697 -25.48 25.49 -11.24
CA ALA A 697 -24.22 25.71 -11.95
C ALA A 697 -23.55 24.37 -12.35
N LEU A 698 -23.49 23.39 -11.45
CA LEU A 698 -22.93 22.07 -11.72
C LEU A 698 -23.75 21.29 -12.77
N THR A 699 -25.08 21.43 -12.74
CA THR A 699 -25.96 20.78 -13.73
C THR A 699 -25.73 21.35 -15.12
N GLN A 700 -25.62 22.68 -15.22
CA GLN A 700 -25.28 23.35 -16.47
C GLN A 700 -23.89 22.92 -16.96
N ALA A 701 -22.89 22.94 -16.09
CA ALA A 701 -21.53 22.49 -16.39
C ALA A 701 -21.48 21.04 -16.91
N ALA A 702 -22.20 20.12 -16.28
CA ALA A 702 -22.27 18.74 -16.71
C ALA A 702 -22.92 18.60 -18.10
N ALA A 703 -23.96 19.38 -18.39
CA ALA A 703 -24.61 19.40 -19.71
C ALA A 703 -23.67 19.94 -20.80
N ASP A 704 -22.89 20.97 -20.49
CA ASP A 704 -21.90 21.55 -21.41
C ASP A 704 -20.77 20.56 -21.70
N VAL A 705 -20.21 19.91 -20.68
CA VAL A 705 -19.17 18.88 -20.83
C VAL A 705 -19.69 17.67 -21.63
N GLN A 706 -20.92 17.22 -21.40
CA GLN A 706 -21.52 16.14 -22.19
C GLN A 706 -21.68 16.54 -23.66
N THR A 707 -22.04 17.79 -23.92
CA THR A 707 -22.15 18.33 -25.28
C THR A 707 -20.78 18.36 -25.96
N LEU A 708 -19.74 18.85 -25.27
CA LEU A 708 -18.36 18.83 -25.76
C LEU A 708 -17.86 17.40 -26.01
N ALA A 709 -18.17 16.44 -25.12
CA ALA A 709 -17.79 15.04 -25.30
C ALA A 709 -18.43 14.41 -26.55
N ARG A 710 -19.70 14.75 -26.86
CA ARG A 710 -20.38 14.31 -28.09
C ARG A 710 -19.74 14.88 -29.35
N LEU A 711 -19.18 16.09 -29.27
CA LEU A 711 -18.46 16.72 -30.37
C LEU A 711 -17.04 16.15 -30.59
N GLY A 712 -16.48 15.46 -29.59
CA GLY A 712 -15.13 14.88 -29.66
C GLY A 712 -14.93 13.94 -30.85
N ALA A 713 -15.81 12.95 -31.05
CA ALA A 713 -15.68 12.00 -32.15
C ALA A 713 -15.84 12.63 -33.55
N PRO A 714 -16.84 13.49 -33.81
CA PRO A 714 -16.94 14.24 -35.07
C PRO A 714 -15.72 15.15 -35.34
N LEU A 715 -15.23 15.87 -34.33
CA LEU A 715 -14.07 16.76 -34.47
C LEU A 715 -12.78 15.96 -34.71
N ASP A 716 -12.61 14.82 -34.05
CA ASP A 716 -11.49 13.91 -34.30
C ASP A 716 -11.51 13.36 -35.72
N ALA A 717 -12.70 12.99 -36.23
CA ALA A 717 -12.86 12.56 -37.61
C ALA A 717 -12.49 13.67 -38.60
N PHE A 718 -12.93 14.90 -38.33
CA PHE A 718 -12.58 16.07 -39.14
C PHE A 718 -11.08 16.39 -39.08
N ALA A 719 -10.46 16.38 -37.90
CA ALA A 719 -9.04 16.62 -37.72
C ALA A 719 -8.17 15.53 -38.38
N ARG A 720 -8.62 14.27 -38.37
CA ARG A 720 -7.98 13.18 -39.11
C ARG A 720 -8.13 13.35 -40.62
N ALA A 721 -9.29 13.77 -41.10
CA ALA A 721 -9.51 14.05 -42.51
C ALA A 721 -8.64 15.22 -43.00
N ASP A 722 -8.49 16.28 -42.20
CA ASP A 722 -7.67 17.45 -42.52
C ASP A 722 -6.16 17.12 -42.51
N LYS A 723 -5.70 16.36 -41.49
CA LYS A 723 -4.33 15.80 -41.48
C LYS A 723 -4.09 14.86 -42.66
N GLY A 724 -5.09 14.07 -43.08
CA GLY A 724 -5.03 13.22 -44.26
C GLY A 724 -4.94 14.01 -45.57
N ARG A 725 -5.61 15.17 -45.66
CA ARG A 725 -5.51 16.08 -46.82
C ARG A 725 -4.16 16.80 -46.89
N GLY A 726 -3.58 17.18 -45.74
CA GLY A 726 -2.26 17.82 -45.68
C GLY A 726 -1.06 16.87 -45.81
N ALA A 727 -1.24 15.56 -45.57
CA ALA A 727 -0.17 14.56 -45.60
C ALA A 727 -0.10 13.72 -46.89
N ALA A 728 -0.82 14.12 -47.95
CA ALA A 728 -0.66 13.52 -49.27
C ALA A 728 0.71 13.87 -49.87
N ARG A 729 1.76 13.16 -49.44
CA ARG A 729 3.03 13.07 -50.18
C ARG A 729 2.74 12.36 -51.51
N PRO A 730 3.26 12.84 -52.65
CA PRO A 730 3.15 12.10 -53.89
C PRO A 730 3.98 10.82 -53.77
N ASP A 731 3.30 9.68 -53.59
CA ASP A 731 3.93 8.39 -53.80
C ASP A 731 4.47 8.33 -55.23
N ALA A 732 5.65 7.75 -55.40
CA ALA A 732 6.29 7.50 -56.69
C ALA A 732 5.55 6.39 -57.49
N LYS A 733 4.23 6.53 -57.65
CA LYS A 733 3.42 5.70 -58.53
C LYS A 733 3.79 6.03 -59.97
N SER A 734 3.95 5.00 -60.80
CA SER A 734 4.13 5.14 -62.25
C SER A 734 3.08 6.11 -62.81
N ARG A 735 3.52 7.13 -63.55
CA ARG A 735 2.68 8.18 -64.14
C ARG A 735 1.48 7.62 -64.90
N ARG A 736 1.63 6.41 -65.46
CA ARG A 736 0.56 5.68 -66.17
C ARG A 736 -0.53 5.14 -65.23
N LEU A 737 -0.15 4.63 -64.05
CA LEU A 737 -1.12 4.17 -63.04
C LEU A 737 -1.87 5.37 -62.45
N ALA A 738 -1.16 6.47 -62.17
CA ALA A 738 -1.77 7.69 -61.64
C ALA A 738 -2.77 8.31 -62.62
N LEU A 739 -2.47 8.34 -63.93
CA LEU A 739 -3.40 8.79 -64.96
C LEU A 739 -4.62 7.86 -65.11
N HIS A 740 -4.42 6.54 -64.98
CA HIS A 740 -5.52 5.59 -65.02
C HIS A 740 -6.45 5.73 -63.81
N GLU A 741 -5.92 5.79 -62.59
CA GLU A 741 -6.69 6.06 -61.37
C GLU A 741 -7.41 7.41 -61.45
N ALA A 742 -6.75 8.46 -61.95
CA ALA A 742 -7.38 9.77 -62.14
C ALA A 742 -8.51 9.73 -63.18
N SER A 743 -8.37 8.96 -64.27
CA SER A 743 -9.43 8.78 -65.28
C SER A 743 -10.68 8.09 -64.73
N LEU A 744 -10.52 7.23 -63.72
CA LEU A 744 -11.64 6.56 -63.03
C LEU A 744 -12.38 7.50 -62.07
N LEU A 745 -11.74 8.58 -61.63
CA LEU A 745 -12.30 9.57 -60.70
C LEU A 745 -12.88 10.79 -61.43
N VAL A 746 -12.72 10.89 -62.75
CA VAL A 746 -13.36 11.94 -63.54
C VAL A 746 -14.86 11.62 -63.65
N PRO A 747 -15.74 12.53 -63.20
CA PRO A 747 -17.18 12.34 -63.35
C PRO A 747 -17.55 12.26 -64.84
N LEU A 748 -18.69 11.64 -65.16
CA LEU A 748 -19.21 11.49 -66.54
C LEU A 748 -19.26 12.79 -67.36
N TYR A 749 -19.25 13.95 -66.69
CA TYR A 749 -19.08 15.26 -67.29
C TYR A 749 -18.16 16.13 -66.42
N SER A 750 -17.05 16.60 -66.98
CA SER A 750 -16.21 17.67 -66.42
C SER A 750 -15.99 18.75 -67.48
N ARG A 751 -15.90 20.01 -67.04
CA ARG A 751 -15.58 21.15 -67.90
C ARG A 751 -14.21 21.68 -67.49
N ASP A 752 -13.19 21.31 -68.26
CA ASP A 752 -11.86 21.87 -68.11
C ASP A 752 -11.69 23.03 -69.09
N THR A 753 -11.44 24.22 -68.55
CA THR A 753 -11.09 25.40 -69.35
C THR A 753 -9.59 25.44 -69.54
N LEU A 754 -9.14 25.31 -70.79
CA LEU A 754 -7.75 25.54 -71.15
C LEU A 754 -7.57 27.02 -71.47
N ASP A 755 -6.58 27.66 -70.86
CA ASP A 755 -6.11 28.97 -71.30
C ASP A 755 -5.43 28.79 -72.66
N VAL A 756 -5.92 29.53 -73.67
CA VAL A 756 -5.39 29.55 -75.04
C VAL A 756 -4.50 30.77 -75.23
#